data_AF-A0A7G3U8Z1-F1
#
_entry.id   AF-A0A7G3U8Z1-F1
#
_cell.length_a   1.000
_cell.length_b   1.000
_cell.length_c   1.000
_cell.angle_alpha   90.00
_cell.angle_beta   90.00
_cell.angle_gamma   90.00
#
_symmetry.space_group_name_H-M   'P 1'
#
loop_
_entity.id
_entity.type
_entity.pdbx_description
1 polymer ?
#
loop_
_entity_poly.entity_id
_entity_poly.type
_entity_poly.pdbx_seq_one_letter_code
_entity_poly.pdbx_strand_id
1 'polypeptide(L)'
;MPNSTPPSPRNAHRNGTDDDRALAVTGRRSRPLRIAVIGGGPGGLYAAALLKRHDPRRTVTVWERRTPRDTFGFGVVLSDETLGAIEHADPAVHRSLRREFVRWDTIDIVHRGRTLTTGGHGFAALGRQRLLALLHRRCTELGVRLRFRTPAPPAAELAAGHDLVVAADGAGSGTREAAPGAYRPTVTTHDCHYRWLAADFAFDAFRFETAETEFGVMQLHGYPYAPDASTVVVEMREEVWRAAGFHTEPADQGPAWTVDRCAEIFAGALGGRGLRHGDSTWTAFRTVVSERWTHGRTVLIGDAAHTAHFSIGSGTKLAVEDALALATAVEEHPVLDEALAVYEAERRPVVESTQRAALASLRWFEQLGTYTAQPPRQFAFNLLTRSRRVTHDNLRLRDAAFTTAVDRDFGCPPGTPPMFTPFRLRGLTLRNRIVVSPMDMYTAVDGVPGDFHLVHLGARALGGAGLVMTEMVCVSARGRITPGCAGLYSEEQAAAWRRITGFVRAAAPGTAIGVQLGHSGRKGSTRRMWEGTDEPLPDGNWPLVAASALPYRPDGRVPTALDRVGMTAVRSAFTAAARRAADAGFDLLELHCAHGYLLSGFLSPLTNRRTDGYGGDLAGRLRFPLEVFDAVRDVWPEERPMTVRISATDWAPGGTSDTEAVAIAAAFAAHGADAIDVSTGQVVADEQPEFGRSYQTPYADRIRNTLGVPVIAVGAISSWDDVNSLLLAGRADLCALARPHLYDPHWTLHAAAEQGYTGPGAPWPLPYRAGSRRPPTGRTEVPRPRPGGSG
;
A
#
# COMPACT_ATOMS: atom_id res chain seq x y z
N MET A 1 16.32 -17.96 40.08
CA MET A 1 15.54 -18.10 41.33
C MET A 1 15.82 -16.90 42.23
N PRO A 2 14.86 -16.38 43.01
CA PRO A 2 13.41 -16.63 43.01
C PRO A 2 12.65 -15.42 42.39
N ASN A 3 11.73 -15.60 41.44
CA ASN A 3 10.33 -16.02 41.56
C ASN A 3 9.44 -15.07 42.40
N SER A 4 8.61 -14.28 41.71
CA SER A 4 7.38 -13.72 42.27
C SER A 4 6.31 -13.61 41.17
N THR A 5 5.51 -14.67 41.07
CA THR A 5 4.24 -14.77 40.34
C THR A 5 3.18 -13.87 41.00
N PRO A 6 2.34 -13.13 40.27
CA PRO A 6 1.18 -12.45 40.85
C PRO A 6 -0.01 -13.43 41.02
N PRO A 7 -0.84 -13.30 42.07
CA PRO A 7 -1.93 -14.22 42.34
C PRO A 7 -3.22 -13.87 41.58
N SER A 8 -3.96 -14.92 41.25
CA SER A 8 -5.36 -14.95 40.79
C SER A 8 -6.32 -14.28 41.79
N PRO A 9 -7.40 -13.60 41.33
CA PRO A 9 -8.40 -13.05 42.23
C PRO A 9 -9.43 -14.12 42.62
N ARG A 10 -9.54 -14.37 43.93
CA ARG A 10 -10.66 -15.11 44.53
C ARG A 10 -11.82 -14.17 44.85
N ASN A 11 -13.02 -14.69 44.61
CA ASN A 11 -14.32 -14.24 45.12
C ASN A 11 -14.25 -13.77 46.57
N ALA A 12 -14.80 -12.57 46.82
CA ALA A 12 -15.28 -12.19 48.14
C ALA A 12 -16.61 -11.43 47.97
N HIS A 13 -17.70 -12.11 48.32
CA HIS A 13 -18.97 -11.47 48.65
C HIS A 13 -18.75 -10.47 49.79
N ARG A 14 -19.22 -9.23 49.63
CA ARG A 14 -19.62 -8.39 50.77
C ARG A 14 -20.81 -7.51 50.42
N ASN A 15 -21.76 -7.57 51.35
CA ASN A 15 -23.06 -6.94 51.40
C ASN A 15 -23.06 -5.43 51.13
N GLY A 16 -24.17 -4.97 50.56
CA GLY A 16 -24.46 -3.57 50.34
C GLY A 16 -24.91 -2.83 51.60
N THR A 17 -24.74 -1.52 51.53
CA THR A 17 -25.55 -0.48 52.18
C THR A 17 -25.32 0.81 51.41
N ASP A 18 -26.41 1.42 50.96
CA ASP A 18 -26.61 2.85 50.64
C ASP A 18 -25.38 3.69 50.28
N ASP A 19 -25.18 3.88 48.98
CA ASP A 19 -24.70 5.17 48.47
C ASP A 19 -25.28 5.42 47.05
N ASP A 20 -26.60 5.29 46.96
CA ASP A 20 -27.41 5.68 45.81
C ASP A 20 -27.81 7.15 45.97
N ARG A 21 -26.91 8.09 45.66
CA ARG A 21 -27.20 9.49 45.25
C ARG A 21 -25.92 10.31 45.08
N ALA A 22 -25.44 10.37 43.84
CA ALA A 22 -25.02 11.60 43.14
C ALA A 22 -23.94 11.29 42.09
N LEU A 23 -24.38 10.87 40.90
CA LEU A 23 -23.74 11.13 39.60
C LEU A 23 -24.77 10.78 38.53
N ALA A 24 -25.61 11.75 38.18
CA ALA A 24 -26.58 11.62 37.10
C ALA A 24 -25.87 11.64 35.74
N VAL A 25 -25.52 10.47 35.23
CA VAL A 25 -25.29 10.23 33.79
C VAL A 25 -26.54 9.54 33.26
N THR A 26 -27.46 10.31 32.68
CA THR A 26 -28.68 9.80 32.04
C THR A 26 -28.35 9.13 30.70
N GLY A 27 -27.73 7.96 30.73
CA GLY A 27 -27.73 7.04 29.60
C GLY A 27 -29.10 6.37 29.52
N ARG A 28 -29.97 6.83 28.61
CA ARG A 28 -31.28 6.18 28.40
C ARG A 28 -31.04 4.73 27.94
N ARG A 29 -31.35 3.78 28.82
CA ARG A 29 -31.50 2.35 28.52
C ARG A 29 -32.75 2.15 27.63
N SER A 30 -32.66 2.43 26.34
CA SER A 30 -33.72 2.04 25.41
C SER A 30 -33.17 1.87 24.00
N ARG A 31 -33.30 0.64 23.47
CA ARG A 31 -33.06 0.35 22.06
C ARG A 31 -33.87 1.32 21.19
N PRO A 32 -33.30 1.85 20.09
CA PRO A 32 -33.96 2.89 19.30
C PRO A 32 -35.25 2.36 18.66
N LEU A 33 -36.37 3.06 18.88
CA LEU A 33 -37.68 2.71 18.35
C LEU A 33 -38.06 3.60 17.16
N ARG A 34 -37.69 4.87 17.18
CA ARG A 34 -37.92 5.83 16.09
C ARG A 34 -36.61 6.04 15.33
N ILE A 35 -36.55 5.58 14.09
CA ILE A 35 -35.32 5.62 13.29
C ILE A 35 -35.57 6.42 12.01
N ALA A 36 -34.68 7.38 11.76
CA ALA A 36 -34.64 8.12 10.51
C ALA A 36 -33.46 7.65 9.66
N VAL A 37 -33.67 7.48 8.36
CA VAL A 37 -32.61 7.13 7.40
C VAL A 37 -32.58 8.18 6.30
N ILE A 38 -31.43 8.83 6.15
CA ILE A 38 -31.16 9.84 5.11
C ILE A 38 -30.48 9.12 3.95
N GLY A 39 -31.13 9.04 2.79
CA GLY A 39 -30.62 8.38 1.59
C GLY A 39 -31.21 6.98 1.36
N GLY A 40 -31.75 6.76 0.16
CA GLY A 40 -32.34 5.51 -0.31
C GLY A 40 -31.38 4.67 -1.18
N GLY A 41 -30.07 4.77 -0.95
CA GLY A 41 -29.08 3.88 -1.57
C GLY A 41 -29.07 2.47 -0.97
N PRO A 42 -28.25 1.54 -1.48
CA PRO A 42 -28.21 0.15 -0.99
C PRO A 42 -27.96 0.04 0.52
N GLY A 43 -27.00 0.81 1.07
CA GLY A 43 -26.71 0.82 2.51
C GLY A 43 -27.88 1.33 3.35
N GLY A 44 -28.48 2.47 2.99
CA GLY A 44 -29.61 3.06 3.71
C GLY A 44 -30.86 2.18 3.70
N LEU A 45 -31.25 1.66 2.54
CA LEU A 45 -32.39 0.75 2.41
C LEU A 45 -32.16 -0.56 3.17
N TYR A 46 -30.95 -1.13 3.09
CA TYR A 46 -30.67 -2.39 3.76
C TYR A 46 -30.59 -2.22 5.29
N ALA A 47 -30.00 -1.13 5.78
CA ALA A 47 -30.04 -0.78 7.20
C ALA A 47 -31.48 -0.63 7.69
N ALA A 48 -32.33 0.07 6.93
CA ALA A 48 -33.74 0.25 7.27
C ALA A 48 -34.49 -1.10 7.36
N ALA A 49 -34.27 -1.99 6.39
CA ALA A 49 -34.85 -3.32 6.36
C ALA A 49 -34.40 -4.19 7.55
N LEU A 50 -33.10 -4.26 7.82
CA LEU A 50 -32.54 -5.05 8.92
C LEU A 50 -33.03 -4.52 10.27
N LEU A 51 -32.92 -3.21 10.52
CA LEU A 51 -33.37 -2.61 11.77
C LEU A 51 -34.86 -2.87 12.02
N LYS A 52 -35.71 -2.75 11.00
CA LYS A 52 -37.14 -3.07 11.11
C LYS A 52 -37.41 -4.56 11.33
N ARG A 53 -36.61 -5.44 10.71
CA ARG A 53 -36.73 -6.90 10.86
C ARG A 53 -36.35 -7.38 12.27
N HIS A 54 -35.31 -6.80 12.86
CA HIS A 54 -34.86 -7.18 14.21
C HIS A 54 -35.89 -6.81 15.29
N ASP A 55 -36.60 -5.69 15.14
CA ASP A 55 -37.72 -5.32 16.03
C ASP A 55 -38.88 -4.71 15.23
N PRO A 56 -39.97 -5.46 14.99
CA PRO A 56 -41.13 -4.97 14.25
C PRO A 56 -41.81 -3.73 14.86
N ARG A 57 -41.58 -3.42 16.15
CA ARG A 57 -42.13 -2.23 16.81
C ARG A 57 -41.45 -0.93 16.36
N ARG A 58 -40.26 -1.01 15.75
CA ARG A 58 -39.52 0.17 15.25
C ARG A 58 -40.32 0.91 14.18
N THR A 59 -40.43 2.22 14.30
CA THR A 59 -40.89 3.08 13.21
C THR A 59 -39.67 3.59 12.45
N VAL A 60 -39.47 3.07 11.23
CA VAL A 60 -38.34 3.44 10.37
C VAL A 60 -38.86 4.26 9.19
N THR A 61 -38.27 5.43 8.95
CA THR A 61 -38.59 6.28 7.78
C THR A 61 -37.33 6.54 6.97
N VAL A 62 -37.40 6.33 5.66
CA VAL A 62 -36.31 6.60 4.70
C VAL A 62 -36.69 7.80 3.85
N TRP A 63 -35.81 8.77 3.75
CA TRP A 63 -35.94 9.93 2.85
C TRP A 63 -34.97 9.77 1.67
N GLU A 64 -35.50 9.77 0.46
CA GLU A 64 -34.76 9.77 -0.79
C GLU A 64 -35.16 10.97 -1.64
N ARG A 65 -34.16 11.78 -2.02
CA ARG A 65 -34.33 12.99 -2.82
C ARG A 65 -34.70 12.68 -4.28
N ARG A 66 -34.34 11.51 -4.77
CA ARG A 66 -34.56 11.04 -6.15
C ARG A 66 -35.81 10.19 -6.31
N THR A 67 -36.12 9.82 -7.55
CA THR A 67 -37.17 8.84 -7.84
C THR A 67 -36.71 7.42 -7.49
N PRO A 68 -37.63 6.45 -7.31
CA PRO A 68 -37.28 5.06 -7.05
C PRO A 68 -36.47 4.37 -8.17
N ARG A 69 -36.40 4.98 -9.37
CA ARG A 69 -35.74 4.42 -10.55
C ARG A 69 -34.39 5.07 -10.84
N ASP A 70 -34.07 6.22 -10.24
CA ASP A 70 -32.85 6.95 -10.54
C ASP A 70 -31.65 6.23 -9.91
N THR A 71 -30.63 5.92 -10.70
CA THR A 71 -29.41 5.27 -10.21
C THR A 71 -28.16 5.94 -10.76
N PHE A 72 -27.14 6.04 -9.90
CA PHE A 72 -25.78 6.36 -10.36
C PHE A 72 -25.00 5.05 -10.56
N GLY A 73 -24.54 4.81 -11.79
CA GLY A 73 -23.95 3.53 -12.20
C GLY A 73 -24.99 2.45 -12.54
N PHE A 74 -24.55 1.39 -13.22
CA PHE A 74 -25.43 0.37 -13.81
C PHE A 74 -25.38 -0.96 -13.06
N GLY A 75 -24.22 -1.61 -12.96
CA GLY A 75 -24.06 -2.93 -12.33
C GLY A 75 -23.33 -2.87 -11.00
N VAL A 76 -23.70 -3.77 -10.08
CA VAL A 76 -23.05 -3.95 -8.77
C VAL A 76 -22.48 -5.35 -8.66
N VAL A 77 -21.20 -5.45 -8.32
CA VAL A 77 -20.54 -6.71 -7.97
C VAL A 77 -20.62 -6.92 -6.46
N LEU A 78 -21.01 -8.12 -6.02
CA LEU A 78 -21.00 -8.53 -4.61
C LEU A 78 -20.12 -9.77 -4.45
N SER A 79 -19.29 -9.82 -3.40
CA SER A 79 -18.46 -10.99 -3.12
C SER A 79 -19.28 -12.11 -2.47
N ASP A 80 -18.87 -13.37 -2.65
CA ASP A 80 -19.54 -14.52 -2.01
C ASP A 80 -19.61 -14.38 -0.49
N GLU A 81 -18.57 -13.84 0.15
CA GLU A 81 -18.58 -13.50 1.58
C GLU A 81 -19.71 -12.52 1.94
N THR A 82 -19.91 -11.47 1.14
CA THR A 82 -20.99 -10.49 1.37
C THR A 82 -22.34 -11.17 1.19
N LEU A 83 -22.47 -12.05 0.18
CA LEU A 83 -23.69 -12.81 -0.06
C LEU A 83 -24.00 -13.79 1.08
N GLY A 84 -22.99 -14.45 1.63
CA GLY A 84 -23.13 -15.31 2.81
C GLY A 84 -23.58 -14.54 4.05
N ALA A 85 -23.03 -13.35 4.27
CA ALA A 85 -23.48 -12.47 5.34
C ALA A 85 -24.94 -12.01 5.16
N ILE A 86 -25.33 -11.64 3.93
CA ILE A 86 -26.73 -11.32 3.59
C ILE A 86 -27.62 -12.56 3.76
N GLU A 87 -27.17 -13.76 3.42
CA GLU A 87 -27.92 -15.01 3.61
C GLU A 87 -28.25 -15.26 5.07
N HIS A 88 -27.25 -15.09 5.94
CA HIS A 88 -27.43 -15.23 7.39
C HIS A 88 -28.38 -14.16 7.94
N ALA A 89 -28.20 -12.91 7.51
CA ALA A 89 -28.93 -11.78 8.03
C ALA A 89 -30.36 -11.66 7.47
N ASP A 90 -30.59 -11.86 6.18
CA ASP A 90 -31.91 -11.83 5.54
C ASP A 90 -32.01 -12.84 4.38
N PRO A 91 -32.40 -14.10 4.67
CA PRO A 91 -32.55 -15.15 3.67
C PRO A 91 -33.54 -14.82 2.54
N ALA A 92 -34.51 -13.92 2.77
CA ALA A 92 -35.48 -13.52 1.75
C ALA A 92 -34.86 -12.58 0.71
N VAL A 93 -34.05 -11.62 1.18
CA VAL A 93 -33.26 -10.75 0.30
C VAL A 93 -32.22 -11.57 -0.44
N HIS A 94 -31.47 -12.44 0.24
CA HIS A 94 -30.48 -13.31 -0.41
C HIS A 94 -31.09 -14.14 -1.55
N ARG A 95 -32.21 -14.84 -1.30
CA ARG A 95 -32.89 -15.63 -2.36
C ARG A 95 -33.36 -14.76 -3.53
N SER A 96 -33.77 -13.53 -3.27
CA SER A 96 -34.19 -12.60 -4.32
C SER A 96 -33.01 -12.12 -5.15
N LEU A 97 -31.90 -11.73 -4.51
CA LEU A 97 -30.67 -11.31 -5.18
C LEU A 97 -30.07 -12.45 -6.00
N ARG A 98 -30.06 -13.67 -5.44
CA ARG A 98 -29.47 -14.85 -6.08
C ARG A 98 -30.07 -15.18 -7.44
N ARG A 99 -31.35 -14.88 -7.65
CA ARG A 99 -32.05 -15.12 -8.93
C ARG A 99 -31.69 -14.15 -10.03
N GLU A 100 -31.09 -13.01 -9.67
CA GLU A 100 -30.79 -11.92 -10.60
C GLU A 100 -29.30 -11.85 -10.99
N PHE A 101 -28.43 -12.61 -10.31
CA PHE A 101 -27.00 -12.54 -10.58
C PHE A 101 -26.63 -13.12 -11.93
N VAL A 102 -25.87 -12.35 -12.69
CA VAL A 102 -24.98 -12.87 -13.73
C VAL A 102 -23.67 -13.30 -13.07
N ARG A 103 -23.19 -14.48 -13.42
CA ARG A 103 -21.92 -15.03 -12.92
C ARG A 103 -20.98 -15.32 -14.07
N TRP A 104 -19.70 -15.04 -13.84
CA TRP A 104 -18.59 -15.34 -14.74
C TRP A 104 -17.33 -15.49 -13.89
N ASP A 105 -16.27 -16.06 -14.44
CA ASP A 105 -15.04 -16.33 -13.69
C ASP A 105 -13.77 -15.83 -14.38
N THR A 106 -13.90 -15.26 -15.58
CA THR A 106 -12.81 -14.79 -16.42
C THR A 106 -12.63 -13.27 -16.37
N ILE A 107 -11.38 -12.84 -16.58
CA ILE A 107 -11.01 -11.46 -16.85
C ILE A 107 -10.27 -11.43 -18.18
N ASP A 108 -10.72 -10.58 -19.11
CA ASP A 108 -10.04 -10.25 -20.35
C ASP A 108 -9.26 -8.95 -20.19
N ILE A 109 -7.98 -8.99 -20.52
CA ILE A 109 -7.07 -7.84 -20.46
C ILE A 109 -6.58 -7.58 -21.86
N VAL A 110 -7.01 -6.46 -22.43
CA VAL A 110 -6.68 -6.04 -23.79
C VAL A 110 -5.69 -4.91 -23.75
N HIS A 111 -4.49 -5.19 -24.27
CA HIS A 111 -3.38 -4.26 -24.32
C HIS A 111 -2.66 -4.41 -25.66
N ARG A 112 -2.50 -3.30 -26.41
CA ARG A 112 -1.86 -3.27 -27.74
C ARG A 112 -2.42 -4.31 -28.71
N GLY A 113 -3.75 -4.40 -28.78
CA GLY A 113 -4.47 -5.32 -29.67
C GLY A 113 -4.36 -6.80 -29.30
N ARG A 114 -3.74 -7.14 -28.15
CA ARG A 114 -3.65 -8.51 -27.65
C ARG A 114 -4.59 -8.70 -26.47
N THR A 115 -5.42 -9.73 -26.54
CA THR A 115 -6.28 -10.16 -25.42
C THR A 115 -5.58 -11.26 -24.63
N LEU A 116 -5.46 -11.07 -23.32
CA LEU A 116 -5.04 -12.08 -22.37
C LEU A 116 -6.20 -12.38 -21.42
N THR A 117 -6.63 -13.63 -21.38
CA THR A 117 -7.69 -14.09 -20.49
C THR A 117 -7.09 -14.82 -19.29
N THR A 118 -7.61 -14.53 -18.10
CA THR A 118 -7.31 -15.28 -16.87
C THR A 118 -8.61 -15.72 -16.19
N GLY A 119 -8.66 -16.98 -15.75
CA GLY A 119 -9.83 -17.60 -15.11
C GLY A 119 -9.76 -17.67 -13.58
N GLY A 120 -10.77 -18.30 -12.98
CA GLY A 120 -10.77 -18.65 -11.56
C GLY A 120 -10.99 -17.49 -10.59
N HIS A 121 -11.45 -16.32 -11.07
CA HIS A 121 -11.67 -15.14 -10.21
C HIS A 121 -13.03 -15.15 -9.50
N GLY A 122 -14.05 -15.74 -10.13
CA GLY A 122 -15.40 -15.88 -9.59
C GLY A 122 -16.08 -14.54 -9.27
N PHE A 123 -16.94 -14.06 -10.16
CA PHE A 123 -17.70 -12.82 -10.01
C PHE A 123 -19.21 -13.07 -10.05
N ALA A 124 -19.94 -12.22 -9.33
CA ALA A 124 -21.38 -12.14 -9.41
C ALA A 124 -21.80 -10.67 -9.44
N ALA A 125 -22.60 -10.29 -10.44
CA ALA A 125 -23.15 -8.95 -10.52
C ALA A 125 -24.64 -8.94 -10.87
N LEU A 126 -25.30 -7.87 -10.46
CA LEU A 126 -26.70 -7.59 -10.81
C LEU A 126 -26.87 -6.11 -11.13
N GLY A 127 -27.92 -5.77 -11.88
CA GLY A 127 -28.29 -4.39 -12.13
C GLY A 127 -28.61 -3.62 -10.83
N ARG A 128 -28.03 -2.44 -10.66
CA ARG A 128 -28.22 -1.55 -9.52
C ARG A 128 -29.67 -1.13 -9.35
N GLN A 129 -30.35 -0.81 -10.45
CA GLN A 129 -31.79 -0.52 -10.44
C GLN A 129 -32.60 -1.71 -9.93
N ARG A 130 -32.19 -2.94 -10.30
CA ARG A 130 -32.83 -4.17 -9.82
C ARG A 130 -32.56 -4.41 -8.34
N LEU A 131 -31.32 -4.21 -7.87
CA LEU A 131 -30.96 -4.24 -6.46
C LEU A 131 -31.84 -3.29 -5.62
N LEU A 132 -31.96 -2.03 -6.05
CA LEU A 132 -32.79 -1.05 -5.35
C LEU A 132 -34.26 -1.45 -5.36
N ALA A 133 -34.80 -1.92 -6.49
CA ALA A 133 -36.18 -2.39 -6.57
C ALA A 133 -36.47 -3.53 -5.58
N LEU A 134 -35.53 -4.48 -5.43
CA LEU A 134 -35.64 -5.57 -4.46
C LEU A 134 -35.61 -5.06 -3.01
N LEU A 135 -34.71 -4.12 -2.69
CA LEU A 135 -34.62 -3.51 -1.36
C LEU A 135 -35.83 -2.63 -1.03
N HIS A 136 -36.36 -1.88 -2.01
CA HIS A 136 -37.62 -1.13 -1.87
C HIS A 136 -38.77 -2.07 -1.53
N ARG A 137 -38.93 -3.16 -2.30
CA ARG A 137 -39.97 -4.17 -2.04
C ARG A 137 -39.82 -4.74 -0.63
N ARG A 138 -38.60 -5.10 -0.24
CA ARG A 138 -38.33 -5.64 1.10
C ARG A 138 -38.67 -4.64 2.22
N CYS A 139 -38.31 -3.37 2.05
CA CYS A 139 -38.65 -2.31 2.99
C CYS A 139 -40.17 -2.17 3.13
N THR A 140 -40.91 -2.14 2.02
CA THR A 140 -42.37 -2.06 2.02
C THR A 140 -43.02 -3.26 2.70
N GLU A 141 -42.56 -4.49 2.41
CA GLU A 141 -43.04 -5.73 3.05
C GLU A 141 -42.88 -5.71 4.57
N LEU A 142 -41.79 -5.10 5.07
CA LEU A 142 -41.50 -4.96 6.48
C LEU A 142 -42.20 -3.74 7.14
N GLY A 143 -42.90 -2.92 6.36
CA GLY A 143 -43.59 -1.72 6.86
C GLY A 143 -42.67 -0.52 7.13
N VAL A 144 -41.53 -0.41 6.44
CA VAL A 144 -40.68 0.79 6.43
C VAL A 144 -41.36 1.89 5.61
N ARG A 145 -41.35 3.13 6.11
CA ARG A 145 -41.94 4.29 5.43
C ARG A 145 -40.94 4.88 4.43
N LEU A 146 -41.15 4.66 3.14
CA LEU A 146 -40.29 5.21 2.07
C LEU A 146 -40.85 6.55 1.55
N ARG A 147 -40.05 7.61 1.58
CA ARG A 147 -40.39 8.94 1.03
C ARG A 147 -39.45 9.26 -0.13
N PHE A 148 -39.96 9.18 -1.36
CA PHE A 148 -39.21 9.52 -2.57
C PHE A 148 -39.47 10.97 -3.01
N ARG A 149 -38.60 11.51 -3.87
CA ARG A 149 -38.64 12.92 -4.30
C ARG A 149 -38.75 13.90 -3.12
N THR A 150 -38.21 13.49 -1.97
CA THR A 150 -38.35 14.21 -0.71
C THR A 150 -36.98 14.31 -0.09
N PRO A 151 -36.28 15.45 -0.21
CA PRO A 151 -35.07 15.71 0.55
C PRO A 151 -35.32 15.48 2.04
N ALA A 152 -34.36 14.85 2.72
CA ALA A 152 -34.46 14.68 4.16
C ALA A 152 -34.32 16.05 4.85
N PRO A 153 -35.02 16.29 5.98
CA PRO A 153 -34.67 17.36 6.89
C PRO A 153 -33.20 17.21 7.36
N PRO A 154 -32.55 18.30 7.81
CA PRO A 154 -31.20 18.23 8.36
C PRO A 154 -31.08 17.17 9.47
N ALA A 155 -29.96 16.45 9.49
CA ALA A 155 -29.76 15.36 10.44
C ALA A 155 -29.93 15.78 11.91
N ALA A 156 -29.52 17.01 12.26
CA ALA A 156 -29.69 17.58 13.59
C ALA A 156 -31.18 17.75 13.98
N GLU A 157 -32.03 18.15 13.02
CA GLU A 157 -33.48 18.26 13.23
C GLU A 157 -34.09 16.86 13.43
N LEU A 158 -33.70 15.91 12.57
CA LEU A 158 -34.15 14.51 12.70
C LEU A 158 -33.73 13.91 14.05
N ALA A 159 -32.53 14.21 14.54
CA ALA A 159 -31.99 13.72 15.81
C ALA A 159 -32.75 14.24 17.04
N ALA A 160 -33.43 15.39 16.93
CA ALA A 160 -34.31 15.88 18.00
C ALA A 160 -35.59 15.04 18.15
N GLY A 161 -36.08 14.47 17.04
CA GLY A 161 -37.33 13.70 17.00
C GLY A 161 -37.17 12.19 16.89
N HIS A 162 -35.95 11.67 16.71
CA HIS A 162 -35.68 10.24 16.50
C HIS A 162 -34.66 9.73 17.52
N ASP A 163 -34.72 8.43 17.79
CA ASP A 163 -33.80 7.76 18.69
C ASP A 163 -32.48 7.42 17.99
N LEU A 164 -32.51 7.25 16.66
CA LEU A 164 -31.34 7.01 15.81
C LEU A 164 -31.55 7.68 14.44
N VAL A 165 -30.50 8.33 13.91
CA VAL A 165 -30.44 8.85 12.55
C VAL A 165 -29.30 8.16 11.81
N VAL A 166 -29.62 7.44 10.74
CA VAL A 166 -28.64 6.80 9.86
C VAL A 166 -28.46 7.66 8.61
N ALA A 167 -27.26 8.19 8.41
CA ALA A 167 -26.90 9.00 7.26
C ALA A 167 -26.17 8.14 6.22
N ALA A 168 -26.88 7.82 5.14
CA ALA A 168 -26.42 7.09 3.97
C ALA A 168 -26.55 7.95 2.69
N ASP A 169 -26.29 9.25 2.83
CA ASP A 169 -26.48 10.29 1.81
C ASP A 169 -25.31 10.43 0.81
N GLY A 170 -24.36 9.50 0.86
CA GLY A 170 -23.32 9.29 -0.16
C GLY A 170 -22.12 10.22 -0.06
N ALA A 171 -21.23 10.18 -1.06
CA ALA A 171 -19.95 10.90 -1.04
C ALA A 171 -20.10 12.41 -0.82
N GLY A 172 -21.17 13.03 -1.35
CA GLY A 172 -21.54 14.43 -1.11
C GLY A 172 -22.47 14.62 0.11
N SER A 173 -22.24 13.87 1.18
CA SER A 173 -23.07 13.89 2.39
C SER A 173 -23.21 15.29 2.98
N GLY A 174 -24.41 15.85 2.88
CA GLY A 174 -24.76 17.11 3.55
C GLY A 174 -24.76 16.95 5.07
N THR A 175 -25.01 15.72 5.57
CA THR A 175 -24.93 15.41 7.01
C THR A 175 -23.51 15.58 7.54
N ARG A 176 -22.52 15.04 6.83
CA ARG A 176 -21.11 15.16 7.18
C ARG A 176 -20.63 16.60 7.06
N GLU A 177 -21.03 17.30 6.00
CA GLU A 177 -20.65 18.70 5.74
C GLU A 177 -21.27 19.69 6.75
N ALA A 178 -22.43 19.37 7.33
CA ALA A 178 -23.06 20.21 8.34
C ALA A 178 -22.36 20.18 9.73
N ALA A 179 -21.53 19.16 10.00
CA ALA A 179 -20.83 19.02 11.29
C ALA A 179 -19.36 18.57 11.13
N PRO A 180 -18.51 19.34 10.43
CA PRO A 180 -17.14 18.94 10.12
C PRO A 180 -16.26 18.78 11.38
N GLY A 181 -16.51 19.56 12.44
CA GLY A 181 -15.80 19.40 13.72
C GLY A 181 -16.11 18.10 14.46
N ALA A 182 -17.28 17.50 14.22
CA ALA A 182 -17.70 16.24 14.83
C ALA A 182 -17.12 15.03 14.10
N TYR A 183 -17.27 14.98 12.77
CA TYR A 183 -16.85 13.83 11.94
C TYR A 183 -15.39 13.91 11.50
N ARG A 184 -14.82 15.13 11.48
CA ARG A 184 -13.44 15.45 11.04
C ARG A 184 -13.10 14.77 9.71
N PRO A 185 -13.80 15.11 8.61
CA PRO A 185 -13.59 14.47 7.34
C PRO A 185 -12.39 15.03 6.61
N THR A 186 -11.55 14.14 6.07
CA THR A 186 -10.56 14.46 5.04
C THR A 186 -11.13 14.03 3.69
N VAL A 187 -11.13 14.96 2.73
CA VAL A 187 -11.57 14.67 1.36
C VAL A 187 -10.46 14.99 0.38
N THR A 188 -10.00 13.97 -0.33
CA THR A 188 -8.95 14.07 -1.36
C THR A 188 -9.56 13.84 -2.73
N THR A 189 -9.45 14.83 -3.60
CA THR A 189 -9.80 14.70 -5.03
C THR A 189 -8.56 14.20 -5.78
N HIS A 190 -8.77 13.22 -6.66
CA HIS A 190 -7.72 12.54 -7.42
C HIS A 190 -7.71 12.97 -8.89
N ASP A 191 -6.67 12.61 -9.62
CA ASP A 191 -6.38 13.14 -10.96
C ASP A 191 -7.11 12.40 -12.09
N CYS A 192 -7.70 11.24 -11.80
CA CYS A 192 -8.49 10.49 -12.79
C CYS A 192 -9.94 10.95 -12.83
N HIS A 193 -10.40 11.24 -14.06
CA HIS A 193 -11.80 11.44 -14.39
C HIS A 193 -12.40 10.14 -14.92
N TYR A 194 -13.59 9.80 -14.43
CA TYR A 194 -14.33 8.63 -14.90
C TYR A 194 -15.79 8.96 -15.24
N ARG A 195 -16.39 8.11 -16.08
CA ARG A 195 -17.82 8.13 -16.38
C ARG A 195 -18.39 6.71 -16.46
N TRP A 196 -19.55 6.51 -15.84
CA TRP A 196 -20.31 5.26 -15.93
C TRP A 196 -21.23 5.28 -17.15
N LEU A 197 -21.16 4.24 -17.97
CA LEU A 197 -21.94 4.00 -19.18
C LEU A 197 -22.47 2.55 -19.14
N ALA A 198 -23.32 2.19 -20.10
CA ALA A 198 -23.82 0.83 -20.27
C ALA A 198 -23.74 0.39 -21.72
N ALA A 199 -23.53 -0.91 -21.91
CA ALA A 199 -23.68 -1.58 -23.19
C ALA A 199 -24.96 -2.43 -23.16
N ASP A 200 -25.63 -2.57 -24.30
CA ASP A 200 -26.86 -3.34 -24.46
C ASP A 200 -26.61 -4.80 -24.86
N PHE A 201 -25.51 -5.32 -24.35
CA PHE A 201 -25.12 -6.70 -24.45
C PHE A 201 -24.30 -7.09 -23.22
N ALA A 202 -24.25 -8.38 -22.92
CA ALA A 202 -23.36 -8.93 -21.90
C ALA A 202 -21.96 -9.14 -22.48
N PHE A 203 -20.91 -8.67 -21.79
CA PHE A 203 -19.57 -9.19 -21.99
C PHE A 203 -19.47 -10.60 -21.40
N ASP A 204 -18.69 -11.46 -22.04
CA ASP A 204 -18.45 -12.83 -21.56
C ASP A 204 -17.51 -12.88 -20.35
N ALA A 205 -16.73 -11.82 -20.13
CA ALA A 205 -15.71 -11.69 -19.09
C ALA A 205 -15.72 -10.28 -18.47
N PHE A 206 -15.05 -10.12 -17.32
CA PHE A 206 -14.67 -8.78 -16.88
C PHE A 206 -13.59 -8.26 -17.82
N ARG A 207 -13.83 -7.16 -18.53
CA ARG A 207 -12.92 -6.62 -19.54
C ARG A 207 -12.18 -5.39 -19.01
N PHE A 208 -10.86 -5.42 -19.09
CA PHE A 208 -10.01 -4.24 -19.05
C PHE A 208 -9.47 -4.00 -20.46
N GLU A 209 -9.76 -2.86 -21.06
CA GLU A 209 -9.20 -2.48 -22.36
C GLU A 209 -8.49 -1.14 -22.28
N THR A 210 -7.20 -1.14 -22.62
CA THR A 210 -6.36 0.05 -22.64
C THR A 210 -6.28 0.59 -24.05
N ALA A 211 -6.66 1.86 -24.24
CA ALA A 211 -6.53 2.59 -25.49
C ALA A 211 -5.39 3.61 -25.40
N GLU A 212 -4.38 3.46 -26.26
CA GLU A 212 -3.33 4.47 -26.46
C GLU A 212 -3.79 5.39 -27.60
N THR A 213 -4.18 6.62 -27.28
CA THR A 213 -4.70 7.61 -28.24
C THR A 213 -3.72 8.76 -28.45
N GLU A 214 -3.98 9.63 -29.43
CA GLU A 214 -3.19 10.87 -29.62
C GLU A 214 -3.25 11.82 -28.41
N PHE A 215 -4.28 11.71 -27.56
CA PHE A 215 -4.46 12.53 -26.36
C PHE A 215 -3.79 11.93 -25.11
N GLY A 216 -3.32 10.68 -25.19
CA GLY A 216 -2.80 9.91 -24.07
C GLY A 216 -3.56 8.59 -23.85
N VAL A 217 -3.37 8.00 -22.67
CA VAL A 217 -3.88 6.65 -22.37
C VAL A 217 -5.23 6.72 -21.68
N MET A 218 -6.18 5.93 -22.17
CA MET A 218 -7.53 5.78 -21.62
C MET A 218 -7.81 4.31 -21.28
N GLN A 219 -8.68 4.09 -20.30
CA GLN A 219 -9.03 2.75 -19.82
C GLN A 219 -10.54 2.53 -19.86
N LEU A 220 -10.96 1.40 -20.39
CA LEU A 220 -12.32 0.87 -20.28
C LEU A 220 -12.37 -0.29 -19.28
N HIS A 221 -13.38 -0.28 -18.42
CA HIS A 221 -13.77 -1.38 -17.54
C HIS A 221 -15.15 -1.87 -17.94
N GLY A 222 -15.27 -3.10 -18.43
CA GLY A 222 -16.53 -3.71 -18.88
C GLY A 222 -16.89 -4.92 -18.01
N TYR A 223 -18.14 -5.04 -17.57
CA TYR A 223 -18.60 -6.29 -16.94
C TYR A 223 -20.12 -6.47 -17.06
N PRO A 224 -20.61 -7.71 -17.22
CA PRO A 224 -22.04 -7.97 -17.35
C PRO A 224 -22.75 -7.77 -16.00
N TYR A 225 -24.00 -7.29 -16.04
CA TYR A 225 -24.87 -7.22 -14.86
C TYR A 225 -26.29 -7.75 -15.12
N ALA A 226 -26.61 -8.04 -16.37
CA ALA A 226 -27.79 -8.74 -16.83
C ALA A 226 -27.41 -9.63 -18.04
N PRO A 227 -28.22 -10.64 -18.40
CA PRO A 227 -27.94 -11.52 -19.54
C PRO A 227 -27.75 -10.78 -20.88
N ASP A 228 -28.29 -9.57 -20.98
CA ASP A 228 -28.32 -8.73 -22.17
C ASP A 228 -27.73 -7.32 -21.93
N ALA A 229 -27.02 -7.09 -20.81
CA ALA A 229 -26.47 -5.77 -20.52
C ALA A 229 -25.20 -5.79 -19.67
N SER A 230 -24.34 -4.80 -19.92
CA SER A 230 -23.07 -4.62 -19.23
C SER A 230 -22.85 -3.20 -18.75
N THR A 231 -22.10 -3.08 -17.66
CA THR A 231 -21.56 -1.81 -17.21
C THR A 231 -20.28 -1.53 -17.98
N VAL A 232 -20.09 -0.27 -18.37
CA VAL A 232 -18.87 0.23 -18.98
C VAL A 232 -18.42 1.45 -18.18
N VAL A 233 -17.21 1.44 -17.65
CA VAL A 233 -16.60 2.63 -17.04
C VAL A 233 -15.45 3.05 -17.90
N VAL A 234 -15.43 4.32 -18.30
CA VAL A 234 -14.28 4.91 -18.98
C VAL A 234 -13.56 5.82 -18.00
N GLU A 235 -12.25 5.64 -17.87
CA GLU A 235 -11.38 6.38 -16.94
C GLU A 235 -10.10 6.85 -17.65
N MET A 236 -9.66 8.07 -17.33
CA MET A 236 -8.38 8.63 -17.79
C MET A 236 -7.93 9.77 -16.86
N ARG A 237 -6.65 10.14 -16.92
CA ARG A 237 -6.15 11.32 -16.18
C ARG A 237 -6.73 12.63 -16.71
N GLU A 238 -6.75 13.65 -15.85
CA GLU A 238 -7.25 14.98 -16.13
C GLU A 238 -6.62 15.60 -17.38
N GLU A 239 -5.31 15.49 -17.57
CA GLU A 239 -4.64 16.03 -18.75
C GLU A 239 -5.14 15.38 -20.06
N VAL A 240 -5.40 14.06 -20.04
CA VAL A 240 -5.93 13.31 -21.18
C VAL A 240 -7.39 13.66 -21.42
N TRP A 241 -8.18 13.77 -20.35
CA TRP A 241 -9.57 14.18 -20.38
C TRP A 241 -9.75 15.59 -20.97
N ARG A 242 -8.87 16.53 -20.59
CA ARG A 242 -8.83 17.88 -21.15
C ARG A 242 -8.42 17.87 -22.62
N ALA A 243 -7.32 17.19 -22.96
CA ALA A 243 -6.81 17.11 -24.33
C ALA A 243 -7.82 16.46 -25.29
N ALA A 244 -8.55 15.45 -24.85
CA ALA A 244 -9.59 14.78 -25.63
C ALA A 244 -10.89 15.60 -25.79
N GLY A 245 -11.00 16.75 -25.11
CA GLY A 245 -12.15 17.66 -25.19
C GLY A 245 -13.34 17.29 -24.31
N PHE A 246 -13.23 16.28 -23.44
CA PHE A 246 -14.35 15.82 -22.60
C PHE A 246 -14.77 16.82 -21.50
N HIS A 247 -13.95 17.84 -21.24
CA HIS A 247 -14.22 18.88 -20.25
C HIS A 247 -15.18 19.97 -20.69
N THR A 248 -15.37 20.15 -22.00
CA THR A 248 -16.25 21.19 -22.53
C THR A 248 -17.66 20.70 -22.79
N GLU A 249 -17.88 19.38 -22.96
CA GLU A 249 -19.12 18.73 -23.40
C GLU A 249 -20.03 19.68 -24.21
N PRO A 250 -19.90 19.74 -25.55
CA PRO A 250 -20.59 20.73 -26.36
C PRO A 250 -22.08 20.82 -26.02
N ALA A 251 -22.53 21.99 -25.57
CA ALA A 251 -23.88 22.19 -25.02
C ALA A 251 -24.99 21.89 -26.04
N ASP A 252 -24.68 22.02 -27.33
CA ASP A 252 -25.54 21.72 -28.47
C ASP A 252 -25.69 20.22 -28.76
N GLN A 253 -24.74 19.39 -28.32
CA GLN A 253 -24.74 17.93 -28.54
C GLN A 253 -25.02 17.14 -27.25
N GLY A 254 -24.85 17.78 -26.09
CA GLY A 254 -25.16 17.21 -24.79
C GLY A 254 -24.41 15.89 -24.49
N PRO A 255 -24.96 15.04 -23.62
CA PRO A 255 -24.32 13.78 -23.21
C PRO A 255 -24.02 12.81 -24.36
N ALA A 256 -24.79 12.87 -25.46
CA ALA A 256 -24.68 11.96 -26.59
C ALA A 256 -23.28 12.02 -27.24
N TRP A 257 -22.71 13.22 -27.38
CA TRP A 257 -21.37 13.38 -27.95
C TRP A 257 -20.29 12.59 -27.17
N THR A 258 -20.32 12.65 -25.84
CA THR A 258 -19.36 11.88 -25.02
C THR A 258 -19.56 10.38 -25.22
N VAL A 259 -20.82 9.93 -25.24
CA VAL A 259 -21.17 8.52 -25.38
C VAL A 259 -20.68 7.96 -26.71
N ASP A 260 -20.93 8.67 -27.80
CA ASP A 260 -20.52 8.29 -29.14
C ASP A 260 -18.99 8.29 -29.27
N ARG A 261 -18.31 9.30 -28.72
CA ARG A 261 -16.84 9.38 -28.74
C ARG A 261 -16.19 8.27 -27.91
N CYS A 262 -16.75 7.92 -26.76
CA CYS A 262 -16.31 6.75 -25.99
C CYS A 262 -16.54 5.44 -26.78
N ALA A 263 -17.67 5.31 -27.48
CA ALA A 263 -17.97 4.14 -28.28
C ALA A 263 -17.02 4.01 -29.49
N GLU A 264 -16.62 5.12 -30.10
CA GLU A 264 -15.63 5.18 -31.18
C GLU A 264 -14.23 4.76 -30.69
N ILE A 265 -13.75 5.36 -29.59
CA ILE A 265 -12.43 5.06 -29.02
C ILE A 265 -12.30 3.58 -28.65
N PHE A 266 -13.37 2.99 -28.11
CA PHE A 266 -13.42 1.59 -27.68
C PHE A 266 -14.22 0.69 -28.63
N ALA A 267 -14.29 1.03 -29.93
CA ALA A 267 -15.05 0.25 -30.91
C ALA A 267 -14.63 -1.23 -30.96
N GLY A 268 -13.33 -1.50 -30.71
CA GLY A 268 -12.79 -2.85 -30.58
C GLY A 268 -13.42 -3.63 -29.42
N ALA A 269 -13.45 -3.04 -28.22
CA ALA A 269 -14.15 -3.63 -27.06
C ALA A 269 -15.63 -3.90 -27.34
N LEU A 270 -16.29 -2.97 -28.03
CA LEU A 270 -17.74 -2.95 -28.16
C LEU A 270 -18.27 -3.72 -29.37
N GLY A 271 -17.39 -4.16 -30.27
CA GLY A 271 -17.75 -4.74 -31.56
C GLY A 271 -18.50 -3.74 -32.44
N GLY A 272 -18.12 -2.45 -32.38
CA GLY A 272 -18.75 -1.36 -33.13
C GLY A 272 -20.15 -0.95 -32.65
N ARG A 273 -20.63 -1.48 -31.52
CA ARG A 273 -21.94 -1.12 -30.94
C ARG A 273 -21.85 0.15 -30.09
N GLY A 274 -22.97 0.88 -30.04
CA GLY A 274 -23.10 2.09 -29.23
C GLY A 274 -23.15 1.82 -27.73
N LEU A 275 -23.05 2.90 -26.95
CA LEU A 275 -23.21 2.90 -25.50
C LEU A 275 -24.49 3.65 -25.10
N ARG A 276 -24.95 3.41 -23.88
CA ARG A 276 -26.05 4.10 -23.22
C ARG A 276 -25.53 4.86 -22.01
N HIS A 277 -26.13 5.99 -21.70
CA HIS A 277 -25.82 6.74 -20.49
C HIS A 277 -27.05 6.81 -19.57
N GLY A 278 -26.78 7.00 -18.27
CA GLY A 278 -27.79 7.41 -17.29
C GLY A 278 -27.54 8.88 -16.92
N ASP A 279 -27.79 9.22 -15.66
CA ASP A 279 -27.51 10.55 -15.10
C ASP A 279 -26.03 10.76 -14.71
N SER A 280 -25.12 9.92 -15.22
CA SER A 280 -23.69 9.99 -14.92
C SER A 280 -23.00 11.07 -15.75
N THR A 281 -22.17 11.86 -15.08
CA THR A 281 -21.31 12.89 -15.67
C THR A 281 -19.85 12.56 -15.40
N TRP A 282 -18.93 13.19 -16.14
CA TRP A 282 -17.50 13.11 -15.83
C TRP A 282 -17.25 13.60 -14.42
N THR A 283 -16.63 12.75 -13.61
CA THR A 283 -16.37 13.02 -12.20
C THR A 283 -14.94 12.62 -11.86
N ALA A 284 -14.23 13.48 -11.13
CA ALA A 284 -12.98 13.11 -10.49
C ALA A 284 -13.28 12.34 -9.20
N PHE A 285 -12.63 11.20 -8.98
CA PHE A 285 -12.90 10.40 -7.79
C PHE A 285 -12.48 11.15 -6.52
N ARG A 286 -13.33 11.12 -5.49
CA ARG A 286 -13.06 11.73 -4.18
C ARG A 286 -12.94 10.63 -3.13
N THR A 287 -11.76 10.50 -2.53
CA THR A 287 -11.57 9.68 -1.34
C THR A 287 -12.01 10.47 -0.11
N VAL A 288 -12.98 9.93 0.62
CA VAL A 288 -13.47 10.47 1.89
C VAL A 288 -13.00 9.56 3.00
N VAL A 289 -12.36 10.13 4.02
CA VAL A 289 -12.00 9.45 5.27
C VAL A 289 -12.49 10.30 6.42
N SER A 290 -13.41 9.79 7.23
CA SER A 290 -13.88 10.48 8.43
C SER A 290 -13.21 9.89 9.67
N GLU A 291 -12.61 10.74 10.52
CA GLU A 291 -11.97 10.30 11.78
C GLU A 291 -13.01 9.70 12.72
N ARG A 292 -14.24 10.24 12.75
CA ARG A 292 -15.38 9.72 13.52
C ARG A 292 -16.57 9.52 12.62
N TRP A 293 -17.35 8.46 12.83
CA TRP A 293 -18.54 8.18 12.02
C TRP A 293 -19.82 8.49 12.76
N THR A 294 -19.73 8.91 14.01
CA THR A 294 -20.85 9.08 14.93
C THR A 294 -20.82 10.47 15.55
N HIS A 295 -22.01 11.08 15.68
CA HIS A 295 -22.21 12.34 16.39
C HIS A 295 -23.55 12.33 17.11
N GLY A 296 -23.52 12.16 18.44
CA GLY A 296 -24.73 11.95 19.23
C GLY A 296 -25.49 10.74 18.73
N ARG A 297 -26.74 10.94 18.29
CA ARG A 297 -27.61 9.87 17.76
C ARG A 297 -27.54 9.71 16.25
N THR A 298 -26.60 10.38 15.58
CA THR A 298 -26.42 10.31 14.14
C THR A 298 -25.18 9.46 13.81
N VAL A 299 -25.32 8.54 12.86
CA VAL A 299 -24.24 7.68 12.38
C VAL A 299 -24.15 7.77 10.85
N LEU A 300 -22.93 7.89 10.33
CA LEU A 300 -22.61 7.83 8.91
C LEU A 300 -22.35 6.37 8.51
N ILE A 301 -22.86 5.93 7.35
CA ILE A 301 -22.54 4.61 6.77
C ILE A 301 -22.19 4.71 5.28
N GLY A 302 -21.42 3.76 4.75
CA GLY A 302 -21.02 3.71 3.36
C GLY A 302 -20.29 4.97 2.90
N ASP A 303 -20.53 5.40 1.66
CA ASP A 303 -19.85 6.57 1.05
C ASP A 303 -20.06 7.89 1.81
N ALA A 304 -21.04 7.97 2.73
CA ALA A 304 -21.18 9.14 3.62
C ALA A 304 -20.02 9.23 4.62
N ALA A 305 -19.60 8.08 5.17
CA ALA A 305 -18.50 7.97 6.14
C ALA A 305 -17.14 7.83 5.43
N HIS A 306 -17.07 6.97 4.42
CA HIS A 306 -15.84 6.55 3.77
C HIS A 306 -16.07 6.06 2.34
N THR A 307 -15.27 6.53 1.39
CA THR A 307 -15.34 6.07 -0.01
C THR A 307 -14.15 5.19 -0.36
N ALA A 308 -14.33 4.26 -1.32
CA ALA A 308 -13.27 3.45 -1.88
C ALA A 308 -13.40 3.40 -3.40
N HIS A 309 -12.28 3.51 -4.11
CA HIS A 309 -12.25 3.53 -5.58
C HIS A 309 -12.96 2.30 -6.18
N PHE A 310 -13.78 2.52 -7.20
CA PHE A 310 -14.62 1.47 -7.80
C PHE A 310 -13.81 0.34 -8.45
N SER A 311 -12.53 0.59 -8.78
CA SER A 311 -11.69 -0.37 -9.51
C SER A 311 -11.37 -1.65 -8.74
N ILE A 312 -11.75 -1.76 -7.46
CA ILE A 312 -11.68 -3.02 -6.68
C ILE A 312 -13.06 -3.55 -6.25
N GLY A 313 -14.16 -3.00 -6.77
CA GLY A 313 -15.52 -3.49 -6.52
C GLY A 313 -16.04 -3.32 -5.10
N SER A 314 -15.65 -2.26 -4.39
CA SER A 314 -15.84 -2.14 -2.94
C SER A 314 -16.96 -1.22 -2.45
N GLY A 315 -17.38 -0.18 -3.22
CA GLY A 315 -18.28 0.86 -2.70
C GLY A 315 -19.64 0.34 -2.18
N THR A 316 -20.38 -0.39 -3.01
CA THR A 316 -21.69 -0.96 -2.58
C THR A 316 -21.51 -2.07 -1.55
N LYS A 317 -20.43 -2.86 -1.65
CA LYS A 317 -20.07 -3.89 -0.66
C LYS A 317 -19.91 -3.27 0.74
N LEU A 318 -19.08 -2.24 0.86
CA LEU A 318 -18.83 -1.55 2.14
C LEU A 318 -20.12 -1.00 2.75
N ALA A 319 -20.95 -0.31 1.95
CA ALA A 319 -22.20 0.26 2.43
C ALA A 319 -23.20 -0.80 2.96
N VAL A 320 -23.23 -2.00 2.35
CA VAL A 320 -24.08 -3.12 2.78
C VAL A 320 -23.53 -3.77 4.04
N GLU A 321 -22.22 -3.95 4.14
CA GLU A 321 -21.56 -4.46 5.35
C GLU A 321 -21.70 -3.52 6.54
N ASP A 322 -21.64 -2.20 6.30
CA ASP A 322 -21.85 -1.22 7.36
C ASP A 322 -23.28 -1.27 7.88
N ALA A 323 -24.26 -1.40 6.98
CA ALA A 323 -25.66 -1.56 7.34
C ALA A 323 -25.89 -2.83 8.18
N LEU A 324 -25.19 -3.92 7.85
CA LEU A 324 -25.24 -5.18 8.60
C LEU A 324 -24.63 -5.00 10.01
N ALA A 325 -23.40 -4.51 10.09
CA ALA A 325 -22.70 -4.32 11.37
C ALA A 325 -23.44 -3.34 12.28
N LEU A 326 -23.96 -2.24 11.73
CA LEU A 326 -24.77 -1.28 12.50
C LEU A 326 -26.05 -1.93 13.04
N ALA A 327 -26.76 -2.71 12.22
CA ALA A 327 -27.99 -3.38 12.65
C ALA A 327 -27.72 -4.43 13.74
N THR A 328 -26.64 -5.20 13.61
CA THR A 328 -26.19 -6.16 14.63
C THR A 328 -25.81 -5.46 15.93
N ALA A 329 -24.98 -4.40 15.87
CA ALA A 329 -24.56 -3.68 17.06
C ALA A 329 -25.73 -3.05 17.82
N VAL A 330 -26.71 -2.47 17.11
CA VAL A 330 -27.94 -1.91 17.71
C VAL A 330 -28.84 -2.98 18.34
N GLU A 331 -28.75 -4.23 17.88
CA GLU A 331 -29.50 -5.34 18.45
C GLU A 331 -28.80 -5.93 19.68
N GLU A 332 -27.50 -6.14 19.60
CA GLU A 332 -26.71 -6.76 20.67
C GLU A 332 -26.50 -5.82 21.88
N HIS A 333 -26.35 -4.52 21.64
CA HIS A 333 -26.09 -3.54 22.70
C HIS A 333 -27.33 -2.70 23.03
N PRO A 334 -27.80 -2.70 24.30
CA PRO A 334 -29.01 -1.98 24.70
C PRO A 334 -28.81 -0.46 24.82
N VAL A 335 -27.56 0.01 24.91
CA VAL A 335 -27.19 1.43 24.99
C VAL A 335 -26.69 1.88 23.62
N LEU A 336 -27.32 2.92 23.05
CA LEU A 336 -27.02 3.36 21.69
C LEU A 336 -25.56 3.81 21.51
N ASP A 337 -25.02 4.59 22.45
CA ASP A 337 -23.65 5.08 22.35
C ASP A 337 -22.64 3.91 22.32
N GLU A 338 -22.92 2.84 23.07
CA GLU A 338 -22.14 1.61 23.06
C GLU A 338 -22.27 0.88 21.73
N ALA A 339 -23.50 0.72 21.21
CA ALA A 339 -23.76 0.11 19.90
C ALA A 339 -23.01 0.84 18.77
N LEU A 340 -23.05 2.17 18.78
CA LEU A 340 -22.40 3.00 17.76
C LEU A 340 -20.87 2.92 17.86
N ALA A 341 -20.31 2.88 19.09
CA ALA A 341 -18.89 2.68 19.31
C ALA A 341 -18.41 1.29 18.84
N VAL A 342 -19.20 0.24 19.11
CA VAL A 342 -18.90 -1.14 18.66
C VAL A 342 -18.93 -1.23 17.14
N TYR A 343 -19.95 -0.67 16.49
CA TYR A 343 -20.04 -0.59 15.03
C TYR A 343 -18.77 0.03 14.42
N GLU A 344 -18.35 1.19 14.94
CA GLU A 344 -17.19 1.91 14.42
C GLU A 344 -15.89 1.12 14.66
N ALA A 345 -15.73 0.52 15.85
CA ALA A 345 -14.54 -0.27 16.21
C ALA A 345 -14.40 -1.55 15.36
N GLU A 346 -15.49 -2.23 15.05
CA GLU A 346 -15.50 -3.45 14.23
C GLU A 346 -15.21 -3.13 12.76
N ARG A 347 -15.83 -2.08 12.23
CA ARG A 347 -15.78 -1.77 10.80
C ARG A 347 -14.52 -1.03 10.37
N ARG A 348 -13.97 -0.16 11.23
CA ARG A 348 -12.83 0.70 10.90
C ARG A 348 -11.62 -0.06 10.34
N PRO A 349 -11.11 -1.16 10.95
CA PRO A 349 -9.95 -1.86 10.40
C PRO A 349 -10.19 -2.44 9.00
N VAL A 350 -11.41 -2.94 8.73
CA VAL A 350 -11.79 -3.51 7.43
C VAL A 350 -11.92 -2.44 6.36
N VAL A 351 -12.52 -1.30 6.71
CA VAL A 351 -12.66 -0.13 5.84
C VAL A 351 -11.29 0.44 5.50
N GLU A 352 -10.44 0.72 6.50
CA GLU A 352 -9.10 1.27 6.28
C GLU A 352 -8.24 0.34 5.41
N SER A 353 -8.31 -0.98 5.63
CA SER A 353 -7.64 -1.97 4.79
C SER A 353 -8.13 -1.91 3.34
N THR A 354 -9.44 -1.79 3.14
CA THR A 354 -10.06 -1.70 1.81
C THR A 354 -9.74 -0.39 1.12
N GLN A 355 -9.73 0.74 1.83
CA GLN A 355 -9.35 2.05 1.29
C GLN A 355 -7.88 2.07 0.88
N ARG A 356 -6.96 1.47 1.67
CA ARG A 356 -5.55 1.34 1.27
C ARG A 356 -5.39 0.55 -0.04
N ALA A 357 -6.09 -0.57 -0.18
CA ALA A 357 -6.06 -1.37 -1.41
C ALA A 357 -6.69 -0.62 -2.61
N ALA A 358 -7.76 0.12 -2.37
CA ALA A 358 -8.43 0.93 -3.40
C ALA A 358 -7.54 2.09 -3.86
N LEU A 359 -6.85 2.76 -2.92
CA LEU A 359 -5.92 3.83 -3.21
C LEU A 359 -4.71 3.33 -4.01
N ALA A 360 -4.16 2.15 -3.66
CA ALA A 360 -3.09 1.53 -4.46
C ALA A 360 -3.54 1.23 -5.90
N SER A 361 -4.78 0.75 -6.07
CA SER A 361 -5.38 0.50 -7.38
C SER A 361 -5.64 1.79 -8.16
N LEU A 362 -6.15 2.83 -7.51
CA LEU A 362 -6.39 4.16 -8.08
C LEU A 362 -5.08 4.77 -8.59
N ARG A 363 -4.04 4.84 -7.72
CA ARG A 363 -2.73 5.40 -8.09
C ARG A 363 -2.10 4.65 -9.28
N TRP A 364 -2.33 3.34 -9.40
CA TRP A 364 -1.88 2.57 -10.56
C TRP A 364 -2.57 3.02 -11.86
N PHE A 365 -3.88 3.31 -11.84
CA PHE A 365 -4.59 3.83 -13.02
C PHE A 365 -4.16 5.27 -13.35
N GLU A 366 -3.90 6.11 -12.36
CA GLU A 366 -3.28 7.42 -12.57
C GLU A 366 -1.90 7.30 -13.22
N GLN A 367 -1.19 6.20 -13.00
CA GLN A 367 0.13 5.95 -13.59
C GLN A 367 0.09 5.03 -14.80
N LEU A 368 -1.10 4.72 -15.34
CA LEU A 368 -1.29 3.73 -16.41
C LEU A 368 -0.35 3.96 -17.61
N GLY A 369 -0.14 5.23 -17.99
CA GLY A 369 0.76 5.60 -19.09
C GLY A 369 2.22 5.17 -18.91
N THR A 370 2.69 4.99 -17.67
CA THR A 370 4.06 4.52 -17.39
C THR A 370 4.25 3.03 -17.63
N TYR A 371 3.16 2.26 -17.70
CA TYR A 371 3.22 0.80 -17.85
C TYR A 371 2.93 0.32 -19.27
N THR A 372 2.51 1.18 -20.21
CA THR A 372 2.10 0.74 -21.55
C THR A 372 3.23 0.13 -22.38
N ALA A 373 4.49 0.39 -22.01
CA ALA A 373 5.65 -0.24 -22.62
C ALA A 373 5.93 -1.66 -22.10
N GLN A 374 5.26 -2.11 -21.03
CA GLN A 374 5.48 -3.44 -20.46
C GLN A 374 5.08 -4.55 -21.45
N PRO A 375 5.78 -5.71 -21.44
CA PRO A 375 5.33 -6.88 -22.18
C PRO A 375 3.89 -7.28 -21.78
N PRO A 376 3.02 -7.72 -22.71
CA PRO A 376 1.59 -7.89 -22.45
C PRO A 376 1.25 -8.74 -21.22
N ARG A 377 1.96 -9.84 -20.97
CA ARG A 377 1.72 -10.69 -19.78
C ARG A 377 2.18 -10.04 -18.48
N GLN A 378 3.31 -9.32 -18.51
CA GLN A 378 3.76 -8.54 -17.35
C GLN A 378 2.78 -7.41 -17.05
N PHE A 379 2.31 -6.69 -18.08
CA PHE A 379 1.26 -5.67 -17.93
C PHE A 379 -0.01 -6.26 -17.30
N ALA A 380 -0.49 -7.40 -17.82
CA ALA A 380 -1.67 -8.09 -17.29
C ALA A 380 -1.47 -8.52 -15.83
N PHE A 381 -0.32 -9.10 -15.48
CA PHE A 381 -0.01 -9.49 -14.11
C PHE A 381 0.10 -8.27 -13.19
N ASN A 382 0.71 -7.17 -13.64
CA ASN A 382 0.81 -5.92 -12.91
C ASN A 382 -0.58 -5.33 -12.62
N LEU A 383 -1.44 -5.24 -13.64
CA LEU A 383 -2.84 -4.84 -13.51
C LEU A 383 -3.55 -5.71 -12.46
N LEU A 384 -3.50 -7.04 -12.57
CA LEU A 384 -4.20 -7.96 -11.65
C LEU A 384 -3.74 -7.81 -10.20
N THR A 385 -2.46 -7.51 -9.97
CA THR A 385 -1.85 -7.43 -8.62
C THR A 385 -1.74 -6.00 -8.06
N ARG A 386 -2.22 -4.97 -8.77
CA ARG A 386 -2.15 -3.54 -8.38
C ARG A 386 -2.69 -3.22 -6.98
N SER A 387 -3.80 -3.86 -6.59
CA SER A 387 -4.41 -3.66 -5.26
C SER A 387 -3.65 -4.35 -4.14
N ARG A 388 -2.68 -5.21 -4.47
CA ARG A 388 -1.90 -6.07 -3.56
C ARG A 388 -2.73 -7.10 -2.79
N ARG A 389 -4.05 -7.19 -3.04
CA ARG A 389 -4.95 -8.22 -2.50
C ARG A 389 -4.94 -9.50 -3.33
N VAL A 390 -4.52 -9.38 -4.58
CA VAL A 390 -4.23 -10.49 -5.48
C VAL A 390 -2.72 -10.52 -5.65
N THR A 391 -2.13 -11.68 -5.42
CA THR A 391 -0.69 -11.93 -5.44
C THR A 391 -0.35 -13.05 -6.40
N HIS A 392 0.94 -13.34 -6.58
CA HIS A 392 1.42 -14.48 -7.36
C HIS A 392 0.79 -15.79 -6.88
N ASP A 393 0.82 -16.08 -5.58
CA ASP A 393 0.28 -17.34 -5.06
C ASP A 393 -1.24 -17.42 -5.19
N ASN A 394 -1.95 -16.30 -4.96
CA ASN A 394 -3.39 -16.25 -5.18
C ASN A 394 -3.75 -16.50 -6.66
N LEU A 395 -3.01 -15.90 -7.60
CA LEU A 395 -3.23 -16.13 -9.03
C LEU A 395 -2.87 -17.56 -9.44
N ARG A 396 -1.81 -18.14 -8.86
CA ARG A 396 -1.44 -19.54 -9.11
C ARG A 396 -2.55 -20.51 -8.72
N LEU A 397 -3.26 -20.24 -7.62
CA LEU A 397 -4.40 -21.03 -7.17
C LEU A 397 -5.64 -20.86 -8.06
N ARG A 398 -5.82 -19.68 -8.68
CA ARG A 398 -6.96 -19.37 -9.56
C ARG A 398 -6.74 -19.85 -11.00
N ASP A 399 -5.55 -19.59 -11.52
CA ASP A 399 -5.15 -19.83 -12.90
C ASP A 399 -3.64 -20.15 -12.97
N ALA A 400 -3.33 -21.42 -12.73
CA ALA A 400 -1.96 -21.91 -12.77
C ALA A 400 -1.32 -21.79 -14.16
N ALA A 401 -2.11 -21.89 -15.23
CA ALA A 401 -1.62 -21.80 -16.61
C ALA A 401 -1.17 -20.37 -16.94
N PHE A 402 -1.98 -19.37 -16.61
CA PHE A 402 -1.61 -17.95 -16.74
C PHE A 402 -0.35 -17.64 -15.92
N THR A 403 -0.33 -18.06 -14.65
CA THR A 403 0.80 -17.76 -13.75
C THR A 403 2.09 -18.43 -14.23
N THR A 404 2.03 -19.68 -14.68
CA THR A 404 3.19 -20.38 -15.26
C THR A 404 3.70 -19.68 -16.53
N ALA A 405 2.80 -19.14 -17.35
CA ALA A 405 3.20 -18.37 -18.53
C ALA A 405 3.86 -17.03 -18.16
N VAL A 406 3.39 -16.36 -17.11
CA VAL A 406 4.04 -15.14 -16.57
C VAL A 406 5.43 -15.47 -16.02
N ASP A 407 5.56 -16.54 -15.23
CA ASP A 407 6.85 -16.99 -14.69
C ASP A 407 7.86 -17.28 -15.81
N ARG A 408 7.42 -17.97 -16.87
CA ARG A 408 8.25 -18.26 -18.05
C ARG A 408 8.66 -16.99 -18.79
N ASP A 409 7.73 -16.07 -19.03
CA ASP A 409 8.01 -14.82 -19.76
C ASP A 409 8.94 -13.89 -18.97
N PHE A 410 8.94 -13.97 -17.63
CA PHE A 410 9.93 -13.33 -16.76
C PHE A 410 11.33 -13.97 -16.85
N GLY A 411 11.43 -15.19 -17.38
CA GLY A 411 12.68 -15.95 -17.49
C GLY A 411 12.97 -16.86 -16.30
N CYS A 412 11.95 -17.30 -15.56
CA CYS A 412 12.13 -18.28 -14.49
C CYS A 412 12.59 -19.63 -15.08
N PRO A 413 13.70 -20.22 -14.61
CA PRO A 413 14.02 -21.61 -14.94
C PRO A 413 12.91 -22.56 -14.47
N PRO A 414 12.76 -23.75 -15.09
CA PRO A 414 11.72 -24.72 -14.69
C PRO A 414 11.73 -25.00 -13.19
N GLY A 415 10.57 -24.87 -12.54
CA GLY A 415 10.40 -25.11 -11.09
C GLY A 415 11.10 -24.10 -10.18
N THR A 416 11.57 -22.97 -10.71
CA THR A 416 12.24 -21.92 -9.92
C THR A 416 11.28 -20.76 -9.66
N PRO A 417 10.92 -20.48 -8.39
CA PRO A 417 10.14 -19.29 -8.05
C PRO A 417 10.85 -17.99 -8.48
N PRO A 418 10.10 -16.93 -8.84
CA PRO A 418 10.67 -15.67 -9.35
C PRO A 418 11.76 -15.07 -8.46
N MET A 419 11.57 -15.11 -7.14
CA MET A 419 12.54 -14.61 -6.18
C MET A 419 13.89 -15.32 -6.22
N PHE A 420 13.97 -16.56 -6.71
CA PHE A 420 15.19 -17.37 -6.83
C PHE A 420 15.83 -17.32 -8.22
N THR A 421 15.35 -16.44 -9.10
CA THR A 421 16.02 -16.16 -10.36
C THR A 421 17.29 -15.33 -10.12
N PRO A 422 18.41 -15.65 -10.79
CA PRO A 422 19.63 -14.86 -10.65
C PRO A 422 19.44 -13.45 -11.20
N PHE A 423 20.25 -12.52 -10.69
CA PHE A 423 20.30 -11.14 -11.17
C PHE A 423 21.75 -10.71 -11.36
N ARG A 424 22.06 -10.13 -12.52
CA ARG A 424 23.41 -9.65 -12.82
C ARG A 424 23.44 -8.14 -12.80
N LEU A 425 24.40 -7.59 -12.08
CA LEU A 425 24.71 -6.16 -12.01
C LEU A 425 26.22 -6.01 -12.23
N ARG A 426 26.63 -5.37 -13.32
CA ARG A 426 28.02 -5.36 -13.80
C ARG A 426 28.66 -6.77 -13.82
N GLY A 427 29.79 -6.96 -13.12
CA GLY A 427 30.48 -8.23 -12.95
C GLY A 427 29.89 -9.13 -11.86
N LEU A 428 28.98 -8.62 -11.03
CA LEU A 428 28.39 -9.37 -9.92
C LEU A 428 27.12 -10.10 -10.38
N THR A 429 27.08 -11.41 -10.17
CA THR A 429 25.85 -12.22 -10.32
C THR A 429 25.34 -12.62 -8.94
N LEU A 430 24.18 -12.10 -8.55
CA LEU A 430 23.44 -12.53 -7.38
C LEU A 430 22.68 -13.81 -7.72
N ARG A 431 22.76 -14.82 -6.85
CA ARG A 431 22.07 -16.11 -7.04
C ARG A 431 20.54 -16.03 -6.98
N ASN A 432 20.01 -14.98 -6.38
CA ASN A 432 18.57 -14.72 -6.23
C ASN A 432 18.29 -13.22 -6.06
N ARG A 433 17.01 -12.84 -6.01
CA ARG A 433 16.54 -11.45 -5.95
C ARG A 433 16.43 -10.87 -4.54
N ILE A 434 16.91 -11.58 -3.53
CA ILE A 434 16.74 -11.21 -2.11
C ILE A 434 17.96 -10.46 -1.59
N VAL A 435 17.70 -9.30 -1.01
CA VAL A 435 18.67 -8.46 -0.33
C VAL A 435 18.32 -8.40 1.16
N VAL A 436 19.31 -8.64 2.03
CA VAL A 436 19.20 -8.25 3.44
C VAL A 436 19.51 -6.77 3.52
N SER A 437 18.52 -5.97 3.93
CA SER A 437 18.62 -4.51 3.95
C SER A 437 19.65 -4.03 4.99
N PRO A 438 20.31 -2.88 4.76
CA PRO A 438 21.15 -2.25 5.77
C PRO A 438 20.37 -1.97 7.07
N MET A 439 20.89 -2.46 8.20
CA MET A 439 20.29 -2.31 9.52
C MET A 439 21.37 -2.02 10.56
N ASP A 440 21.34 -0.83 11.17
CA ASP A 440 22.29 -0.45 12.22
C ASP A 440 22.12 -1.32 13.47
N MET A 441 23.21 -1.93 13.90
CA MET A 441 23.22 -2.80 15.08
C MET A 441 23.62 -2.05 16.34
N TYR A 442 24.29 -0.90 16.22
CA TYR A 442 24.69 -0.05 17.35
C TYR A 442 25.60 -0.76 18.38
N THR A 443 26.38 -1.75 17.94
CA THR A 443 27.24 -2.59 18.80
C THR A 443 28.74 -2.41 18.58
N ALA A 444 29.17 -1.59 17.62
CA ALA A 444 30.58 -1.32 17.40
C ALA A 444 31.20 -0.53 18.56
N VAL A 445 32.50 -0.68 18.76
CA VAL A 445 33.28 0.10 19.73
C VAL A 445 34.27 0.93 18.95
N ASP A 446 34.20 2.25 19.10
CA ASP A 446 35.01 3.21 18.33
C ASP A 446 35.00 2.96 16.81
N GLY A 447 33.83 2.54 16.31
CA GLY A 447 33.62 2.19 14.91
C GLY A 447 34.16 0.84 14.48
N VAL A 448 34.87 0.10 15.34
CA VAL A 448 35.37 -1.25 15.04
C VAL A 448 34.24 -2.27 15.16
N PRO A 449 33.86 -2.98 14.08
CA PRO A 449 32.84 -4.02 14.16
C PRO A 449 33.40 -5.24 14.91
N GLY A 450 32.68 -5.67 15.95
CA GLY A 450 33.02 -6.86 16.74
C GLY A 450 32.35 -8.15 16.29
N ASP A 451 32.46 -9.19 17.11
CA ASP A 451 31.90 -10.54 16.85
C ASP A 451 30.39 -10.57 16.67
N PHE A 452 29.66 -9.61 17.26
CA PHE A 452 28.23 -9.47 16.99
C PHE A 452 27.96 -9.26 15.49
N HIS A 453 28.72 -8.40 14.81
CA HIS A 453 28.57 -8.16 13.37
C HIS A 453 28.95 -9.40 12.57
N LEU A 454 30.02 -10.11 12.96
CA LEU A 454 30.43 -11.35 12.31
C LEU A 454 29.30 -12.40 12.37
N VAL A 455 28.74 -12.66 13.56
CA VAL A 455 27.67 -13.63 13.75
C VAL A 455 26.39 -13.16 13.06
N HIS A 456 26.05 -11.88 13.20
CA HIS A 456 24.86 -11.29 12.60
C HIS A 456 24.87 -11.45 11.08
N LEU A 457 25.89 -10.91 10.40
CA LEU A 457 26.02 -10.93 8.94
C LEU A 457 26.27 -12.35 8.43
N GLY A 458 27.10 -13.13 9.14
CA GLY A 458 27.39 -14.51 8.82
C GLY A 458 26.14 -15.40 8.81
N ALA A 459 25.27 -15.26 9.81
CA ALA A 459 24.01 -16.02 9.87
C ALA A 459 23.09 -15.71 8.69
N ARG A 460 22.98 -14.44 8.28
CA ARG A 460 22.16 -14.04 7.12
C ARG A 460 22.78 -14.49 5.80
N ALA A 461 24.10 -14.48 5.69
CA ALA A 461 24.80 -14.99 4.52
C ALA A 461 24.58 -16.50 4.35
N LEU A 462 24.62 -17.26 5.44
CA LEU A 462 24.25 -18.68 5.47
C LEU A 462 22.74 -18.89 5.28
N GLY A 463 21.94 -17.86 5.52
CA GLY A 463 20.48 -17.84 5.39
C GLY A 463 19.92 -17.75 3.97
N GLY A 464 20.78 -17.81 2.94
CA GLY A 464 20.37 -18.03 1.55
C GLY A 464 20.11 -16.78 0.72
N ALA A 465 20.14 -15.56 1.29
CA ALA A 465 19.98 -14.32 0.53
C ALA A 465 21.04 -14.17 -0.58
N GLY A 466 20.71 -13.45 -1.65
CA GLY A 466 21.62 -13.20 -2.76
C GLY A 466 22.68 -12.14 -2.40
N LEU A 467 22.26 -11.12 -1.66
CA LEU A 467 23.09 -10.03 -1.17
C LEU A 467 22.80 -9.76 0.31
N VAL A 468 23.84 -9.64 1.12
CA VAL A 468 23.75 -9.18 2.51
C VAL A 468 24.43 -7.82 2.62
N MET A 469 23.67 -6.78 2.97
CA MET A 469 24.24 -5.47 3.23
C MET A 469 24.68 -5.35 4.69
N THR A 470 25.78 -4.64 4.93
CA THR A 470 26.13 -4.15 6.27
C THR A 470 25.12 -3.13 6.78
N GLU A 471 25.24 -2.72 8.03
CA GLU A 471 24.70 -1.44 8.50
C GLU A 471 25.29 -0.23 7.76
N MET A 472 24.81 0.98 8.08
CA MET A 472 25.48 2.20 7.62
C MET A 472 26.87 2.29 8.25
N VAL A 473 27.90 2.09 7.42
CA VAL A 473 29.30 2.20 7.82
C VAL A 473 29.76 3.64 7.66
N CYS A 474 30.09 4.26 8.79
CA CYS A 474 30.37 5.68 8.87
C CYS A 474 31.75 5.99 8.32
N VAL A 475 31.84 7.00 7.45
CA VAL A 475 33.11 7.40 6.79
C VAL A 475 34.02 8.25 7.67
N SER A 476 33.57 8.66 8.86
CA SER A 476 34.38 9.38 9.84
C SER A 476 33.85 9.16 11.26
N ALA A 477 34.68 9.40 12.27
CA ALA A 477 34.27 9.28 13.68
C ALA A 477 33.12 10.23 14.05
N ARG A 478 33.07 11.42 13.42
CA ARG A 478 32.01 12.43 13.61
C ARG A 478 30.78 12.18 12.74
N GLY A 479 30.90 11.32 11.73
CA GLY A 479 29.81 10.89 10.87
C GLY A 479 28.97 9.75 11.45
N ARG A 480 29.26 9.31 12.69
CA ARG A 480 28.46 8.30 13.39
C ARG A 480 27.11 8.85 13.82
N ILE A 481 26.09 7.99 13.82
CA ILE A 481 24.78 8.29 14.41
C ILE A 481 24.92 8.22 15.93
N THR A 482 25.38 7.08 16.43
CA THR A 482 25.57 6.78 17.85
C THR A 482 27.01 6.33 18.12
N PRO A 483 27.46 6.29 19.39
CA PRO A 483 28.75 5.71 19.74
C PRO A 483 28.92 4.25 19.27
N GLY A 484 27.80 3.53 19.09
CA GLY A 484 27.76 2.13 18.67
C GLY A 484 27.80 1.89 17.16
N CYS A 485 27.84 2.93 16.32
CA CYS A 485 27.86 2.76 14.87
C CYS A 485 29.23 2.29 14.36
N ALA A 486 29.23 1.37 13.41
CA ALA A 486 30.44 0.91 12.74
C ALA A 486 31.03 2.00 11.81
N GLY A 487 32.34 1.92 11.57
CA GLY A 487 33.10 2.89 10.78
C GLY A 487 34.05 2.23 9.77
N LEU A 488 34.56 3.04 8.85
CA LEU A 488 35.60 2.66 7.89
C LEU A 488 36.55 3.84 7.57
N TYR A 489 37.09 4.45 8.62
CA TYR A 489 38.01 5.59 8.57
C TYR A 489 39.40 5.28 9.16
N SER A 490 39.65 4.02 9.55
CA SER A 490 40.95 3.54 10.04
C SER A 490 41.29 2.15 9.50
N GLU A 491 42.56 1.78 9.60
CA GLU A 491 43.03 0.45 9.19
C GLU A 491 42.54 -0.67 10.09
N GLU A 492 42.37 -0.41 11.39
CA GLU A 492 41.81 -1.38 12.34
C GLU A 492 40.38 -1.77 11.95
N GLN A 493 39.55 -0.78 11.60
CA GLN A 493 38.19 -1.00 11.10
C GLN A 493 38.20 -1.77 9.78
N ALA A 494 39.09 -1.43 8.85
CA ALA A 494 39.23 -2.15 7.59
C ALA A 494 39.64 -3.62 7.80
N ALA A 495 40.55 -3.90 8.73
CA ALA A 495 40.95 -5.26 9.09
C ALA A 495 39.78 -6.07 9.69
N ALA A 496 38.99 -5.46 10.56
CA ALA A 496 37.81 -6.09 11.15
C ALA A 496 36.74 -6.41 10.09
N TRP A 497 36.48 -5.50 9.15
CA TRP A 497 35.59 -5.77 8.01
C TRP A 497 36.13 -6.85 7.09
N ARG A 498 37.44 -6.88 6.81
CA ARG A 498 38.08 -7.94 6.00
C ARG A 498 37.91 -9.33 6.61
N ARG A 499 37.89 -9.44 7.95
CA ARG A 499 37.57 -10.69 8.64
C ARG A 499 36.12 -11.13 8.36
N ILE A 500 35.17 -10.20 8.38
CA ILE A 500 33.75 -10.49 8.16
C ILE A 500 33.49 -10.88 6.70
N THR A 501 33.98 -10.11 5.74
CA THR A 501 33.85 -10.42 4.30
C THR A 501 34.54 -11.74 3.95
N GLY A 502 35.73 -12.00 4.53
CA GLY A 502 36.45 -13.26 4.40
C GLY A 502 35.65 -14.45 4.93
N PHE A 503 35.01 -14.30 6.10
CA PHE A 503 34.12 -15.34 6.63
C PHE A 503 32.93 -15.61 5.70
N VAL A 504 32.24 -14.56 5.22
CA VAL A 504 31.09 -14.74 4.32
C VAL A 504 31.51 -15.47 3.04
N ARG A 505 32.62 -15.06 2.42
CA ARG A 505 33.16 -15.70 1.21
C ARG A 505 33.52 -17.16 1.42
N ALA A 506 34.11 -17.50 2.58
CA ALA A 506 34.52 -18.87 2.89
C ALA A 506 33.34 -19.77 3.31
N ALA A 507 32.44 -19.27 4.15
CA ALA A 507 31.37 -20.06 4.77
C ALA A 507 30.07 -20.11 3.96
N ALA A 508 29.80 -19.08 3.14
CA ALA A 508 28.57 -18.94 2.36
C ALA A 508 28.87 -18.62 0.89
N PRO A 509 29.54 -19.51 0.14
CA PRO A 509 29.86 -19.25 -1.26
C PRO A 509 28.60 -18.95 -2.08
N GLY A 510 28.68 -17.92 -2.92
CA GLY A 510 27.56 -17.43 -3.73
C GLY A 510 26.63 -16.44 -3.03
N THR A 511 26.88 -16.07 -1.76
CA THR A 511 26.29 -14.88 -1.13
C THR A 511 27.22 -13.70 -1.37
N ALA A 512 26.71 -12.61 -1.93
CA ALA A 512 27.45 -11.34 -1.98
C ALA A 512 27.34 -10.60 -0.64
N ILE A 513 28.39 -9.84 -0.28
CA ILE A 513 28.36 -8.89 0.83
C ILE A 513 28.62 -7.47 0.34
N GLY A 514 27.69 -6.57 0.64
CA GLY A 514 27.77 -5.15 0.26
C GLY A 514 27.98 -4.26 1.46
N VAL A 515 28.62 -3.11 1.26
CA VAL A 515 28.78 -2.06 2.26
C VAL A 515 27.88 -0.87 1.96
N GLN A 516 27.19 -0.33 2.95
CA GLN A 516 26.53 0.96 2.82
C GLN A 516 27.41 2.05 3.48
N LEU A 517 27.93 3.00 2.69
CA LEU A 517 28.73 4.10 3.23
C LEU A 517 27.87 5.34 3.50
N GLY A 518 28.02 5.92 4.68
CA GLY A 518 27.22 7.08 5.07
C GLY A 518 27.88 8.01 6.08
N HIS A 519 27.20 9.13 6.34
CA HIS A 519 27.57 10.14 7.33
C HIS A 519 26.29 10.71 7.93
N SER A 520 26.11 10.59 9.25
CA SER A 520 24.87 10.95 9.97
C SER A 520 24.46 12.42 9.82
N GLY A 521 25.43 13.31 9.63
CA GLY A 521 25.18 14.73 9.43
C GLY A 521 24.52 15.33 10.68
N ARG A 522 23.36 15.97 10.53
CA ARG A 522 22.60 16.56 11.65
C ARG A 522 21.89 15.56 12.56
N LYS A 523 21.84 14.28 12.17
CA LYS A 523 21.23 13.18 12.95
C LYS A 523 22.26 12.39 13.77
N GLY A 524 23.50 12.90 13.87
CA GLY A 524 24.57 12.28 14.63
C GLY A 524 24.55 12.61 16.11
N SER A 525 25.44 11.96 16.86
CA SER A 525 25.64 12.19 18.29
C SER A 525 24.40 11.93 19.14
N THR A 526 23.67 10.86 18.82
CA THR A 526 22.47 10.41 19.54
C THR A 526 22.73 9.14 20.36
N ARG A 527 21.80 8.85 21.28
CA ARG A 527 21.77 7.59 22.02
C ARG A 527 21.50 6.41 21.10
N ARG A 528 21.78 5.21 21.60
CA ARG A 528 21.37 3.98 20.92
C ARG A 528 19.84 3.89 20.91
N MET A 529 19.29 3.23 19.90
CA MET A 529 17.83 3.20 19.70
C MET A 529 17.03 2.72 20.92
N TRP A 530 17.56 1.77 21.70
CA TRP A 530 16.89 1.24 22.91
C TRP A 530 17.12 2.10 24.17
N GLU A 531 17.97 3.13 24.09
CA GLU A 531 18.23 4.12 25.16
C GLU A 531 17.49 5.46 24.92
N GLY A 532 16.85 5.60 23.75
CA GLY A 532 16.15 6.79 23.30
C GLY A 532 16.42 7.07 21.82
N THR A 533 15.47 6.74 20.94
CA THR A 533 15.61 6.96 19.49
C THR A 533 15.71 8.44 19.16
N ASP A 534 16.72 8.80 18.36
CA ASP A 534 17.05 10.18 17.95
C ASP A 534 17.34 11.16 19.10
N GLU A 535 17.34 10.70 20.36
CA GLU A 535 17.63 11.54 21.51
C GLU A 535 19.13 11.86 21.57
N PRO A 536 19.52 13.12 21.86
CA PRO A 536 20.92 13.47 22.04
C PRO A 536 21.59 12.66 23.16
N LEU A 537 22.90 12.43 23.02
CA LEU A 537 23.70 11.87 24.11
C LEU A 537 23.64 12.80 25.34
N PRO A 538 23.57 12.27 26.56
CA PRO A 538 23.65 13.08 27.77
C PRO A 538 25.00 13.82 27.86
N ASP A 539 26.10 13.10 27.58
CA ASP A 539 27.48 13.60 27.63
C ASP A 539 28.30 13.07 26.44
N GLY A 540 29.50 13.64 26.22
CA GLY A 540 30.44 13.12 25.20
C GLY A 540 30.01 13.36 23.74
N ASN A 541 29.10 14.30 23.51
CA ASN A 541 28.68 14.68 22.16
C ASN A 541 29.85 15.23 21.33
N TRP A 542 29.80 15.02 20.03
CA TRP A 542 30.75 15.61 19.08
C TRP A 542 30.10 16.67 18.17
N PRO A 543 30.89 17.57 17.55
CA PRO A 543 30.37 18.54 16.60
C PRO A 543 29.71 17.87 15.40
N LEU A 544 28.49 18.32 15.07
CA LEU A 544 27.73 17.87 13.92
C LEU A 544 27.93 18.81 12.74
N VAL A 545 27.74 18.30 11.52
CA VAL A 545 27.82 19.06 10.28
C VAL A 545 26.62 18.78 9.38
N ALA A 546 26.20 19.76 8.59
CA ALA A 546 25.06 19.63 7.67
C ALA A 546 25.14 20.64 6.53
N ALA A 547 24.18 20.57 5.59
CA ALA A 547 24.01 21.59 4.56
C ALA A 547 23.68 22.97 5.16
N SER A 548 22.92 23.00 6.25
CA SER A 548 22.48 24.22 6.94
C SER A 548 22.47 24.01 8.46
N ALA A 549 22.54 25.10 9.23
CA ALA A 549 22.55 25.09 10.69
C ALA A 549 21.15 24.87 11.28
N LEU A 550 20.55 23.71 10.96
CA LEU A 550 19.21 23.31 11.37
C LEU A 550 19.27 21.97 12.11
N PRO A 551 18.88 21.89 13.39
CA PRO A 551 18.86 20.64 14.12
C PRO A 551 17.79 19.68 13.56
N TYR A 552 17.95 18.38 13.79
CA TYR A 552 16.93 17.39 13.40
C TYR A 552 15.68 17.47 14.29
N ARG A 553 15.89 17.64 15.61
CA ARG A 553 14.85 17.82 16.62
C ARG A 553 14.97 19.18 17.30
N PRO A 554 13.89 19.73 17.88
CA PRO A 554 13.94 21.00 18.61
C PRO A 554 14.92 21.00 19.81
N ASP A 555 15.09 19.86 20.47
CA ASP A 555 16.00 19.64 21.61
C ASP A 555 17.41 19.14 21.17
N GLY A 556 17.65 19.02 19.87
CA GLY A 556 18.89 18.53 19.30
C GLY A 556 20.00 19.59 19.21
N ARG A 557 21.23 19.15 18.98
CA ARG A 557 22.36 20.06 18.72
C ARG A 557 22.23 20.70 17.34
N VAL A 558 22.49 22.00 17.28
CA VAL A 558 22.59 22.73 16.00
C VAL A 558 23.89 22.31 15.29
N PRO A 559 23.81 21.78 14.05
CA PRO A 559 25.00 21.41 13.30
C PRO A 559 25.70 22.65 12.72
N THR A 560 27.01 22.56 12.50
CA THR A 560 27.75 23.54 11.71
C THR A 560 27.37 23.39 10.23
N ALA A 561 26.96 24.48 9.58
CA ALA A 561 26.77 24.49 8.14
C ALA A 561 28.13 24.31 7.43
N LEU A 562 28.25 23.32 6.56
CA LEU A 562 29.52 23.03 5.88
C LEU A 562 29.91 24.18 4.94
N ASP A 563 31.17 24.59 5.00
CA ASP A 563 31.79 25.40 3.95
C ASP A 563 32.42 24.49 2.88
N ARG A 564 33.09 25.08 1.89
CA ARG A 564 33.73 24.34 0.80
C ARG A 564 34.88 23.44 1.28
N VAL A 565 35.59 23.83 2.35
CA VAL A 565 36.66 23.04 2.94
C VAL A 565 36.09 21.80 3.64
N GLY A 566 35.02 21.98 4.42
CA GLY A 566 34.29 20.91 5.08
C GLY A 566 33.68 19.93 4.08
N MET A 567 33.05 20.43 3.00
CA MET A 567 32.55 19.58 1.92
C MET A 567 33.67 18.75 1.26
N THR A 568 34.83 19.37 1.02
CA THR A 568 36.01 18.67 0.49
C THR A 568 36.49 17.58 1.45
N ALA A 569 36.56 17.86 2.75
CA ALA A 569 36.98 16.90 3.77
C ALA A 569 36.01 15.70 3.87
N VAL A 570 34.71 15.95 3.82
CA VAL A 570 33.68 14.90 3.79
C VAL A 570 33.84 14.04 2.54
N ARG A 571 33.95 14.64 1.35
CA ARG A 571 34.17 13.92 0.10
C ARG A 571 35.42 13.02 0.17
N SER A 572 36.53 13.56 0.65
CA SER A 572 37.77 12.78 0.83
C SER A 572 37.60 11.62 1.82
N ALA A 573 36.78 11.79 2.87
CA ALA A 573 36.47 10.71 3.81
C ALA A 573 35.67 9.58 3.13
N PHE A 574 34.67 9.91 2.31
CA PHE A 574 33.95 8.93 1.50
C PHE A 574 34.87 8.19 0.53
N THR A 575 35.71 8.91 -0.22
CA THR A 575 36.69 8.31 -1.14
C THR A 575 37.66 7.37 -0.41
N ALA A 576 38.17 7.77 0.76
CA ALA A 576 39.08 6.92 1.54
C ALA A 576 38.39 5.66 2.10
N ALA A 577 37.15 5.79 2.57
CA ALA A 577 36.35 4.66 3.02
C ALA A 577 36.02 3.69 1.86
N ALA A 578 35.72 4.21 0.67
CA ALA A 578 35.46 3.40 -0.52
C ALA A 578 36.68 2.57 -0.95
N ARG A 579 37.89 3.15 -0.93
CA ARG A 579 39.15 2.41 -1.17
C ARG A 579 39.32 1.27 -0.16
N ARG A 580 39.16 1.57 1.13
CA ARG A 580 39.23 0.55 2.20
C ARG A 580 38.16 -0.53 2.05
N ALA A 581 36.96 -0.18 1.59
CA ALA A 581 35.92 -1.16 1.33
C ALA A 581 36.30 -2.11 0.19
N ALA A 582 36.91 -1.58 -0.89
CA ALA A 582 37.38 -2.40 -2.00
C ALA A 582 38.46 -3.39 -1.53
N ASP A 583 39.41 -2.91 -0.72
CA ASP A 583 40.52 -3.67 -0.12
C ASP A 583 40.05 -4.64 0.99
N ALA A 584 38.92 -4.36 1.64
CA ALA A 584 38.26 -5.26 2.57
C ALA A 584 37.46 -6.35 1.82
N GLY A 585 37.34 -6.25 0.50
CA GLY A 585 36.78 -7.31 -0.34
C GLY A 585 35.24 -7.32 -0.43
N PHE A 586 34.58 -6.19 -0.18
CA PHE A 586 33.14 -6.04 -0.44
C PHE A 586 32.84 -6.16 -1.94
N ASP A 587 31.71 -6.78 -2.26
CA ASP A 587 31.29 -7.07 -3.64
C ASP A 587 30.45 -5.94 -4.25
N LEU A 588 29.83 -5.11 -3.40
CA LEU A 588 28.97 -3.99 -3.77
C LEU A 588 29.15 -2.82 -2.79
N LEU A 589 29.09 -1.58 -3.29
CA LEU A 589 29.04 -0.37 -2.47
C LEU A 589 27.71 0.35 -2.69
N GLU A 590 27.02 0.69 -1.61
CA GLU A 590 25.84 1.55 -1.64
C GLU A 590 26.18 2.91 -1.01
N LEU A 591 25.95 3.99 -1.74
CA LEU A 591 26.07 5.34 -1.20
C LEU A 591 24.77 5.75 -0.49
N HIS A 592 24.86 6.13 0.78
CA HIS A 592 23.68 6.49 1.57
C HIS A 592 23.27 7.96 1.37
N CYS A 593 22.31 8.18 0.47
CA CYS A 593 21.70 9.48 0.16
C CYS A 593 20.23 9.57 0.65
N ALA A 594 19.89 8.89 1.74
CA ALA A 594 18.52 8.77 2.26
C ALA A 594 18.45 9.07 3.77
N HIS A 595 17.24 8.97 4.33
CA HIS A 595 16.94 9.00 5.76
C HIS A 595 17.39 10.26 6.53
N GLY A 596 17.52 11.40 5.85
CA GLY A 596 17.88 12.67 6.48
C GLY A 596 19.33 12.76 6.97
N TYR A 597 20.17 11.77 6.65
CA TYR A 597 21.61 11.83 6.88
C TYR A 597 22.27 12.86 5.95
N LEU A 598 23.58 13.02 6.01
CA LEU A 598 24.26 14.18 5.43
C LEU A 598 23.90 14.42 3.95
N LEU A 599 24.04 13.43 3.07
CA LEU A 599 23.77 13.62 1.65
C LEU A 599 22.26 13.79 1.36
N SER A 600 21.40 13.06 2.08
CA SER A 600 19.94 13.27 2.03
C SER A 600 19.55 14.69 2.48
N GLY A 601 20.25 15.24 3.46
CA GLY A 601 20.06 16.60 3.95
C GLY A 601 20.52 17.69 2.97
N PHE A 602 21.37 17.36 1.99
CA PHE A 602 21.62 18.25 0.85
C PHE A 602 20.50 18.14 -0.19
N LEU A 603 19.96 16.94 -0.40
CA LEU A 603 18.87 16.70 -1.34
C LEU A 603 17.57 17.34 -0.89
N SER A 604 17.19 17.35 0.39
CA SER A 604 15.86 17.87 0.79
C SER A 604 15.82 19.41 0.89
N PRO A 605 14.82 20.08 0.28
CA PRO A 605 14.62 21.53 0.42
C PRO A 605 14.22 21.94 1.85
N LEU A 606 13.72 21.02 2.68
CA LEU A 606 13.39 21.32 4.08
C LEU A 606 14.64 21.57 4.91
N THR A 607 15.75 20.94 4.53
CA THR A 607 16.97 20.85 5.34
C THR A 607 18.16 21.56 4.71
N ASN A 608 18.18 21.73 3.38
CA ASN A 608 19.15 22.52 2.66
C ASN A 608 18.60 23.94 2.38
N ARG A 609 18.99 24.89 3.23
CA ARG A 609 18.65 26.32 3.11
C ARG A 609 19.82 27.17 2.59
N ARG A 610 20.78 26.53 1.91
CA ARG A 610 21.93 27.24 1.35
C ARG A 610 21.49 28.15 0.20
N THR A 611 22.19 29.26 0.07
CA THR A 611 22.01 30.25 -1.00
C THR A 611 23.20 30.32 -1.96
N ASP A 612 24.19 29.43 -1.77
CA ASP A 612 25.29 29.23 -2.71
C ASP A 612 24.93 28.17 -3.76
N GLY A 613 25.89 27.78 -4.60
CA GLY A 613 25.65 26.80 -5.67
C GLY A 613 25.34 25.36 -5.21
N TYR A 614 25.22 25.11 -3.91
CA TYR A 614 24.93 23.81 -3.31
C TYR A 614 23.54 23.74 -2.64
N GLY A 615 22.66 24.72 -2.88
CA GLY A 615 21.27 24.73 -2.42
C GLY A 615 20.35 25.47 -3.37
N GLY A 616 19.12 25.71 -2.93
CA GLY A 616 18.07 26.30 -3.77
C GLY A 616 17.35 25.26 -4.63
N ASP A 617 17.49 25.37 -5.94
CA ASP A 617 16.84 24.45 -6.88
C ASP A 617 17.39 23.02 -6.79
N LEU A 618 16.75 22.10 -7.50
CA LEU A 618 17.16 20.69 -7.51
C LEU A 618 18.60 20.50 -7.97
N ALA A 619 19.07 21.27 -8.95
CA ALA A 619 20.43 21.16 -9.48
C ALA A 619 21.48 21.56 -8.44
N GLY A 620 21.25 22.65 -7.70
CA GLY A 620 22.08 23.05 -6.57
C GLY A 620 22.10 22.01 -5.46
N ARG A 621 20.94 21.47 -5.08
CA ARG A 621 20.79 20.43 -4.05
C ARG A 621 21.47 19.10 -4.42
N LEU A 622 21.44 18.72 -5.69
CA LEU A 622 22.09 17.51 -6.21
C LEU A 622 23.63 17.62 -6.26
N ARG A 623 24.18 18.84 -6.39
CA ARG A 623 25.59 19.05 -6.70
C ARG A 623 26.54 18.35 -5.75
N PHE A 624 26.39 18.54 -4.44
CA PHE A 624 27.30 17.92 -3.46
C PHE A 624 27.15 16.39 -3.37
N PRO A 625 25.92 15.82 -3.28
CA PRO A 625 25.73 14.38 -3.37
C PRO A 625 26.34 13.74 -4.63
N LEU A 626 26.23 14.38 -5.80
CA LEU A 626 26.84 13.89 -7.04
C LEU A 626 28.37 14.02 -7.03
N GLU A 627 28.93 15.13 -6.55
CA GLU A 627 30.39 15.27 -6.38
C GLU A 627 30.98 14.17 -5.46
N VAL A 628 30.25 13.76 -4.43
CA VAL A 628 30.64 12.63 -3.56
C VAL A 628 30.49 11.30 -4.29
N PHE A 629 29.40 11.11 -5.03
CA PHE A 629 29.19 9.90 -5.83
C PHE A 629 30.31 9.70 -6.85
N ASP A 630 30.64 10.71 -7.64
CA ASP A 630 31.69 10.67 -8.67
C ASP A 630 33.05 10.33 -8.03
N ALA A 631 33.41 11.02 -6.94
CA ALA A 631 34.67 10.77 -6.24
C ALA A 631 34.79 9.38 -5.59
N VAL A 632 33.66 8.74 -5.28
CA VAL A 632 33.62 7.33 -4.82
C VAL A 632 33.68 6.39 -6.02
N ARG A 633 32.95 6.68 -7.10
CA ARG A 633 32.91 5.89 -8.32
C ARG A 633 34.29 5.79 -8.97
N ASP A 634 35.07 6.87 -8.95
CA ASP A 634 36.45 6.96 -9.45
C ASP A 634 37.44 6.00 -8.78
N VAL A 635 37.17 5.60 -7.53
CA VAL A 635 38.08 4.75 -6.74
C VAL A 635 37.53 3.35 -6.48
N TRP A 636 36.22 3.16 -6.68
CA TRP A 636 35.58 1.86 -6.59
C TRP A 636 35.87 1.05 -7.87
N PRO A 637 36.22 -0.25 -7.78
CA PRO A 637 36.53 -1.07 -8.97
C PRO A 637 35.38 -1.07 -10.00
N GLU A 638 35.72 -0.85 -11.27
CA GLU A 638 34.74 -0.63 -12.35
C GLU A 638 33.81 -1.83 -12.56
N GLU A 639 34.30 -3.04 -12.33
CA GLU A 639 33.54 -4.29 -12.47
C GLU A 639 32.55 -4.52 -11.33
N ARG A 640 32.72 -3.84 -10.19
CA ARG A 640 31.86 -3.98 -9.01
C ARG A 640 30.73 -2.96 -9.03
N PRO A 641 29.49 -3.40 -8.71
CA PRO A 641 28.36 -2.48 -8.67
C PRO A 641 28.51 -1.38 -7.62
N MET A 642 27.99 -0.20 -7.95
CA MET A 642 27.75 0.89 -7.03
C MET A 642 26.28 1.31 -7.10
N THR A 643 25.57 1.22 -5.98
CA THR A 643 24.16 1.63 -5.86
C THR A 643 24.04 2.91 -5.06
N VAL A 644 22.88 3.56 -5.12
CA VAL A 644 22.55 4.69 -4.25
C VAL A 644 21.22 4.45 -3.56
N ARG A 645 21.16 4.72 -2.26
CA ARG A 645 19.91 4.72 -1.52
C ARG A 645 19.37 6.13 -1.39
N ILE A 646 18.12 6.36 -1.81
CA ILE A 646 17.45 7.67 -1.74
C ILE A 646 16.17 7.64 -0.90
N SER A 647 15.76 8.78 -0.35
CA SER A 647 14.40 8.98 0.18
C SER A 647 13.54 9.59 -0.92
N ALA A 648 12.55 8.84 -1.42
CA ALA A 648 11.68 9.29 -2.51
C ALA A 648 10.60 10.30 -2.10
N THR A 649 10.39 10.46 -0.80
CA THR A 649 9.57 11.54 -0.24
C THR A 649 10.03 11.84 1.18
N ASP A 650 9.86 13.09 1.60
CA ASP A 650 10.16 13.53 2.97
C ASP A 650 8.95 13.34 3.91
N TRP A 651 7.78 12.95 3.40
CA TRP A 651 6.53 12.84 4.16
C TRP A 651 6.14 14.13 4.93
N ALA A 652 6.57 15.29 4.42
CA ALA A 652 6.32 16.59 5.01
C ALA A 652 6.05 17.65 3.92
N PRO A 653 5.14 18.63 4.16
CA PRO A 653 4.83 19.68 3.20
C PRO A 653 6.07 20.47 2.77
N GLY A 654 6.23 20.69 1.47
CA GLY A 654 7.37 21.42 0.91
C GLY A 654 8.68 20.63 0.87
N GLY A 655 8.66 19.33 1.21
CA GLY A 655 9.79 18.42 1.04
C GLY A 655 9.89 17.81 -0.35
N THR A 656 10.81 16.85 -0.48
CA THR A 656 11.01 16.06 -1.69
C THR A 656 9.71 15.37 -2.09
N SER A 657 9.27 15.61 -3.34
CA SER A 657 8.09 14.96 -3.94
C SER A 657 8.49 13.69 -4.69
N ASP A 658 7.50 12.86 -5.01
CA ASP A 658 7.71 11.64 -5.81
C ASP A 658 8.17 11.92 -7.25
N THR A 659 7.73 13.03 -7.83
CA THR A 659 8.21 13.53 -9.13
C THR A 659 9.67 13.96 -9.03
N GLU A 660 10.05 14.66 -7.97
CA GLU A 660 11.43 15.06 -7.75
C GLU A 660 12.34 13.84 -7.49
N ALA A 661 11.84 12.81 -6.82
CA ALA A 661 12.57 11.57 -6.60
C ALA A 661 12.96 10.86 -7.91
N VAL A 662 12.10 10.91 -8.94
CA VAL A 662 12.44 10.41 -10.28
C VAL A 662 13.60 11.21 -10.88
N ALA A 663 13.59 12.54 -10.74
CA ALA A 663 14.68 13.39 -11.24
C ALA A 663 16.00 13.14 -10.47
N ILE A 664 15.93 12.95 -9.15
CA ILE A 664 17.09 12.58 -8.32
C ILE A 664 17.66 11.23 -8.76
N ALA A 665 16.81 10.22 -8.93
CA ALA A 665 17.21 8.89 -9.39
C ALA A 665 17.84 8.94 -10.80
N ALA A 666 17.27 9.72 -11.72
CA ALA A 666 17.80 9.93 -13.05
C ALA A 666 19.20 10.57 -13.03
N ALA A 667 19.42 11.56 -12.15
CA ALA A 667 20.72 12.18 -11.99
C ALA A 667 21.79 11.19 -11.53
N PHE A 668 21.53 10.38 -10.50
CA PHE A 668 22.48 9.36 -10.07
C PHE A 668 22.71 8.27 -11.12
N ALA A 669 21.67 7.84 -11.83
CA ALA A 669 21.79 6.88 -12.93
C ALA A 669 22.69 7.43 -14.06
N ALA A 670 22.53 8.72 -14.42
CA ALA A 670 23.37 9.39 -15.42
C ALA A 670 24.85 9.49 -14.99
N HIS A 671 25.12 9.56 -13.69
CA HIS A 671 26.48 9.55 -13.12
C HIS A 671 27.05 8.14 -12.93
N GLY A 672 26.28 7.07 -13.25
CA GLY A 672 26.77 5.70 -13.26
C GLY A 672 26.34 4.84 -12.06
N ALA A 673 25.28 5.23 -11.34
CA ALA A 673 24.65 4.33 -10.37
C ALA A 673 24.03 3.12 -11.08
N ASP A 674 24.38 1.92 -10.61
CA ASP A 674 23.97 0.66 -11.24
C ASP A 674 22.56 0.23 -10.83
N ALA A 675 22.10 0.67 -9.65
CA ALA A 675 20.73 0.52 -9.18
C ALA A 675 20.39 1.60 -8.14
N ILE A 676 19.10 1.85 -7.97
CA ILE A 676 18.55 2.76 -6.95
C ILE A 676 17.85 1.95 -5.86
N ASP A 677 18.30 2.02 -4.60
CA ASP A 677 17.53 1.56 -3.43
C ASP A 677 16.56 2.67 -3.02
N VAL A 678 15.28 2.40 -3.16
CA VAL A 678 14.23 3.41 -3.04
C VAL A 678 13.55 3.31 -1.69
N SER A 679 13.95 4.18 -0.77
CA SER A 679 13.33 4.32 0.53
C SER A 679 12.52 5.62 0.67
N THR A 680 12.09 5.99 1.89
CA THR A 680 11.32 7.21 2.15
C THR A 680 11.59 7.76 3.55
N GLY A 681 11.41 9.07 3.73
CA GLY A 681 11.30 9.72 5.03
C GLY A 681 12.60 9.80 5.82
N GLN A 682 12.41 9.99 7.12
CA GLN A 682 13.37 10.28 8.18
C GLN A 682 14.19 11.57 7.98
N VAL A 683 13.73 12.46 7.10
CA VAL A 683 14.41 13.71 6.74
C VAL A 683 14.17 14.80 7.78
N VAL A 684 12.92 14.92 8.25
CA VAL A 684 12.48 15.80 9.35
C VAL A 684 11.82 14.96 10.43
N ALA A 685 11.75 15.47 11.66
CA ALA A 685 11.24 14.72 12.81
C ALA A 685 9.71 14.72 12.93
N ASP A 686 9.03 15.66 12.27
CA ASP A 686 7.58 15.88 12.26
C ASP A 686 6.89 15.27 11.02
N GLU A 687 7.60 14.43 10.27
CA GLU A 687 7.07 13.73 9.10
C GLU A 687 5.85 12.85 9.43
N GLN A 688 4.98 12.62 8.43
CA GLN A 688 3.75 11.82 8.58
C GLN A 688 3.68 10.69 7.54
N PRO A 689 4.43 9.57 7.72
CA PRO A 689 4.42 8.48 6.76
C PRO A 689 3.11 7.67 6.75
N GLU A 690 2.62 7.35 5.55
CA GLU A 690 1.48 6.45 5.37
C GLU A 690 1.92 4.97 5.47
N PHE A 691 2.15 4.49 6.69
CA PHE A 691 2.61 3.11 6.91
C PHE A 691 1.59 2.05 6.44
N GLY A 692 2.12 0.94 5.91
CA GLY A 692 1.33 -0.21 5.47
C GLY A 692 2.19 -1.26 4.77
N ARG A 693 1.58 -2.39 4.37
CA ARG A 693 2.27 -3.43 3.59
C ARG A 693 2.80 -2.84 2.28
N SER A 694 4.10 -2.98 2.03
CA SER A 694 4.75 -2.51 0.80
C SER A 694 4.54 -1.00 0.53
N TYR A 695 4.46 -0.16 1.57
CA TYR A 695 4.06 1.25 1.43
C TYR A 695 5.06 2.09 0.61
N GLN A 696 6.34 1.71 0.56
CA GLN A 696 7.36 2.42 -0.22
C GLN A 696 7.49 1.91 -1.67
N THR A 697 6.93 0.73 -1.99
CA THR A 697 7.10 0.12 -3.31
C THR A 697 6.52 0.94 -4.48
N PRO A 698 5.47 1.78 -4.33
CA PRO A 698 5.02 2.66 -5.41
C PRO A 698 6.11 3.62 -5.92
N TYR A 699 7.01 4.07 -5.04
CA TYR A 699 8.08 4.98 -5.44
C TYR A 699 9.14 4.23 -6.26
N ALA A 700 9.48 2.99 -5.85
CA ALA A 700 10.39 2.13 -6.60
C ALA A 700 9.82 1.77 -7.98
N ASP A 701 8.53 1.42 -8.00
CA ASP A 701 7.77 1.12 -9.22
C ASP A 701 7.78 2.30 -10.20
N ARG A 702 7.49 3.51 -9.70
CA ARG A 702 7.50 4.74 -10.50
C ARG A 702 8.88 5.03 -11.09
N ILE A 703 9.94 4.96 -10.29
CA ILE A 703 11.33 5.19 -10.75
C ILE A 703 11.70 4.17 -11.83
N ARG A 704 11.45 2.89 -11.59
CA ARG A 704 11.78 1.81 -12.52
C ARG A 704 11.07 1.96 -13.86
N ASN A 705 9.75 2.16 -13.85
CA ASN A 705 8.95 2.21 -15.08
C ASN A 705 9.08 3.56 -15.82
N THR A 706 9.50 4.63 -15.14
CA THR A 706 9.79 5.91 -15.81
C THR A 706 11.18 5.94 -16.43
N LEU A 707 12.19 5.36 -15.77
CA LEU A 707 13.60 5.50 -16.17
C LEU A 707 14.21 4.26 -16.81
N GLY A 708 13.61 3.08 -16.62
CA GLY A 708 14.18 1.81 -17.07
C GLY A 708 15.45 1.38 -16.34
N VAL A 709 15.74 1.96 -15.16
CA VAL A 709 16.91 1.63 -14.34
C VAL A 709 16.58 0.54 -13.33
N PRO A 710 17.56 -0.32 -12.94
CA PRO A 710 17.35 -1.30 -11.89
C PRO A 710 17.00 -0.63 -10.55
N VAL A 711 16.01 -1.18 -9.85
CA VAL A 711 15.64 -0.70 -8.49
C VAL A 711 15.62 -1.82 -7.46
N ILE A 712 15.98 -1.43 -6.23
CA ILE A 712 15.82 -2.24 -5.03
C ILE A 712 14.62 -1.67 -4.26
N ALA A 713 13.58 -2.50 -4.07
CA ALA A 713 12.40 -2.09 -3.33
C ALA A 713 12.50 -2.48 -1.84
N VAL A 714 12.13 -1.54 -0.96
CA VAL A 714 11.99 -1.72 0.49
C VAL A 714 10.56 -1.38 0.95
N GLY A 715 10.36 -1.26 2.27
CA GLY A 715 9.14 -0.69 2.85
C GLY A 715 8.11 -1.73 3.27
N ALA A 716 8.42 -2.51 4.31
CA ALA A 716 7.53 -3.52 4.88
C ALA A 716 7.10 -4.62 3.88
N ILE A 717 8.06 -5.10 3.09
CA ILE A 717 7.97 -6.39 2.38
C ILE A 717 8.19 -7.49 3.43
N SER A 718 7.27 -8.45 3.49
CA SER A 718 7.16 -9.36 4.65
C SER A 718 7.01 -10.84 4.29
N SER A 719 6.50 -11.15 3.09
CA SER A 719 6.29 -12.52 2.63
C SER A 719 7.05 -12.80 1.33
N TRP A 720 7.32 -14.08 1.04
CA TRP A 720 7.90 -14.49 -0.25
C TRP A 720 6.95 -14.20 -1.41
N ASP A 721 5.65 -14.20 -1.15
CA ASP A 721 4.63 -13.90 -2.14
C ASP A 721 4.58 -12.39 -2.48
N ASP A 722 4.89 -11.52 -1.51
CA ASP A 722 5.14 -10.09 -1.77
C ASP A 722 6.28 -9.95 -2.79
N VAL A 723 7.39 -10.66 -2.57
CA VAL A 723 8.58 -10.59 -3.43
C VAL A 723 8.27 -11.09 -4.84
N ASN A 724 7.70 -12.29 -4.98
CA ASN A 724 7.36 -12.84 -6.30
C ASN A 724 6.41 -11.91 -7.05
N SER A 725 5.40 -11.36 -6.37
CA SER A 725 4.45 -10.42 -6.96
C SER A 725 5.12 -9.13 -7.44
N LEU A 726 6.02 -8.54 -6.65
CA LEU A 726 6.71 -7.30 -7.00
C LEU A 726 7.63 -7.48 -8.23
N LEU A 727 8.36 -8.60 -8.28
CA LEU A 727 9.27 -8.90 -9.39
C LEU A 727 8.51 -9.13 -10.69
N LEU A 728 7.50 -10.00 -10.68
CA LEU A 728 6.73 -10.35 -11.87
C LEU A 728 5.91 -9.17 -12.40
N ALA A 729 5.37 -8.33 -11.52
CA ALA A 729 4.67 -7.11 -11.90
C ALA A 729 5.60 -6.02 -12.46
N GLY A 730 6.93 -6.23 -12.44
CA GLY A 730 7.89 -5.24 -12.93
C GLY A 730 8.00 -4.01 -12.03
N ARG A 731 7.78 -4.16 -10.72
CA ARG A 731 7.87 -3.06 -9.73
C ARG A 731 9.22 -2.96 -9.05
N ALA A 732 10.02 -4.02 -9.13
CA ALA A 732 11.34 -4.12 -8.55
C ALA A 732 12.20 -5.13 -9.31
N ASP A 733 13.53 -4.97 -9.24
CA ASP A 733 14.48 -5.96 -9.75
C ASP A 733 15.12 -6.76 -8.61
N LEU A 734 15.24 -6.14 -7.42
CA LEU A 734 15.63 -6.75 -6.16
C LEU A 734 14.67 -6.32 -5.04
N CYS A 735 14.47 -7.16 -4.04
CA CYS A 735 13.67 -6.84 -2.86
C CYS A 735 14.55 -6.89 -1.61
N ALA A 736 14.60 -5.79 -0.87
CA ALA A 736 15.35 -5.67 0.37
C ALA A 736 14.43 -5.81 1.60
N LEU A 737 14.75 -6.79 2.45
CA LEU A 737 13.98 -7.13 3.65
C LEU A 737 14.84 -6.92 4.89
N ALA A 738 14.35 -6.08 5.81
CA ALA A 738 15.01 -5.76 7.08
C ALA A 738 14.50 -6.65 8.23
N ARG A 739 13.43 -6.21 8.92
CA ARG A 739 12.84 -6.89 10.08
C ARG A 739 12.55 -8.39 9.90
N PRO A 740 12.09 -8.89 8.74
CA PRO A 740 11.96 -10.34 8.53
C PRO A 740 13.27 -11.11 8.79
N HIS A 741 14.43 -10.57 8.39
CA HIS A 741 15.74 -11.17 8.64
C HIS A 741 16.27 -10.92 10.08
N LEU A 742 15.70 -9.98 10.84
CA LEU A 742 15.96 -9.86 12.28
C LEU A 742 15.21 -10.94 13.06
N TYR A 743 13.95 -11.17 12.69
CA TYR A 743 13.10 -12.21 13.26
C TYR A 743 13.61 -13.61 12.91
N ASP A 744 14.04 -13.80 11.67
CA ASP A 744 14.50 -15.08 11.14
C ASP A 744 15.72 -14.89 10.22
N PRO A 745 16.95 -15.17 10.68
CA PRO A 745 18.15 -15.04 9.84
C PRO A 745 18.15 -15.98 8.63
N HIS A 746 17.35 -17.05 8.64
CA HIS A 746 17.22 -18.03 7.57
C HIS A 746 15.93 -17.85 6.75
N TRP A 747 15.28 -16.69 6.84
CA TRP A 747 14.01 -16.38 6.18
C TRP A 747 14.00 -16.78 4.70
N THR A 748 15.09 -16.54 3.95
CA THR A 748 15.16 -16.89 2.53
C THR A 748 15.15 -18.40 2.30
N LEU A 749 15.83 -19.18 3.14
CA LEU A 749 15.79 -20.65 3.10
C LEU A 749 14.43 -21.20 3.53
N HIS A 750 13.78 -20.60 4.52
CA HIS A 750 12.43 -20.99 4.92
C HIS A 750 11.39 -20.65 3.84
N ALA A 751 11.50 -19.50 3.19
CA ALA A 751 10.71 -19.14 2.01
C ALA A 751 10.89 -20.14 0.87
N ALA A 752 12.12 -20.65 0.66
CA ALA A 752 12.36 -21.72 -0.32
C ALA A 752 11.64 -23.01 0.09
N ALA A 753 11.74 -23.42 1.36
CA ALA A 753 11.09 -24.62 1.87
C ALA A 753 9.54 -24.55 1.81
N GLU A 754 8.97 -23.38 2.11
CA GLU A 754 7.52 -23.13 2.00
C GLU A 754 7.01 -23.23 0.56
N GLN A 755 7.83 -22.80 -0.41
CA GLN A 755 7.55 -22.95 -1.84
C GLN A 755 7.98 -24.31 -2.41
N GLY A 756 8.54 -25.21 -1.59
CA GLY A 756 9.05 -26.50 -2.04
C GLY A 756 10.27 -26.43 -2.96
N TYR A 757 11.01 -25.31 -2.95
CA TYR A 757 12.17 -25.08 -3.81
C TYR A 757 13.46 -25.61 -3.19
N THR A 758 14.23 -26.38 -3.96
CA THR A 758 15.54 -26.95 -3.54
C THR A 758 16.66 -26.67 -4.55
N GLY A 759 16.47 -25.67 -5.42
CA GLY A 759 17.41 -25.35 -6.50
C GLY A 759 18.58 -24.46 -6.08
N PRO A 760 19.46 -24.09 -7.03
CA PRO A 760 20.71 -23.38 -6.75
C PRO A 760 20.53 -21.93 -6.31
N GLY A 761 19.32 -21.35 -6.44
CA GLY A 761 19.02 -20.01 -5.94
C GLY A 761 18.89 -19.92 -4.42
N ALA A 762 18.77 -21.04 -3.71
CA ALA A 762 18.68 -21.08 -2.23
C ALA A 762 19.34 -22.35 -1.67
N PRO A 763 20.67 -22.52 -1.85
CA PRO A 763 21.36 -23.71 -1.42
C PRO A 763 21.45 -23.74 0.11
N TRP A 764 20.96 -24.81 0.72
CA TRP A 764 21.15 -25.03 2.16
C TRP A 764 22.62 -25.39 2.44
N PRO A 765 23.27 -24.74 3.43
CA PRO A 765 24.58 -25.19 3.90
C PRO A 765 24.55 -26.68 4.24
N LEU A 766 25.60 -27.42 3.88
CA LEU A 766 25.64 -28.88 4.08
C LEU A 766 25.31 -29.30 5.52
N PRO A 767 25.82 -28.63 6.58
CA PRO A 767 25.46 -28.95 7.96
C PRO A 767 23.98 -28.70 8.31
N TYR A 768 23.27 -27.83 7.57
CA TYR A 768 21.87 -27.46 7.84
C TYR A 768 20.87 -28.29 7.03
N ARG A 769 21.34 -29.17 6.13
CA ARG A 769 20.47 -29.89 5.18
C ARG A 769 19.38 -30.71 5.86
N ALA A 770 19.61 -31.24 7.07
CA ALA A 770 18.59 -31.94 7.84
C ALA A 770 17.39 -31.05 8.24
N GLY A 771 17.58 -29.72 8.30
CA GLY A 771 16.54 -28.72 8.56
C GLY A 771 15.86 -28.15 7.31
N SER A 772 16.17 -28.67 6.11
CA SER A 772 15.65 -28.16 4.82
C SER A 772 14.16 -28.34 4.56
N ARG A 773 13.40 -28.82 5.56
CA ARG A 773 11.96 -29.03 5.49
C ARG A 773 11.33 -28.51 6.77
N ARG A 774 10.10 -28.02 6.66
CA ARG A 774 9.32 -27.59 7.82
C ARG A 774 9.20 -28.75 8.82
N PRO A 775 9.59 -28.57 10.09
CA PRO A 775 9.40 -29.59 11.11
C PRO A 775 7.91 -29.96 11.23
N PRO A 776 7.59 -31.25 11.42
CA PRO A 776 6.20 -31.66 11.62
C PRO A 776 5.66 -31.04 12.91
N THR A 777 4.68 -30.16 12.79
CA THR A 777 3.86 -29.67 13.91
C THR A 777 2.57 -30.50 14.00
N GLY A 778 1.82 -30.39 15.11
CA GLY A 778 0.50 -31.03 15.21
C GLY A 778 -0.38 -30.71 13.99
N ARG A 779 -1.12 -31.71 13.47
CA ARG A 779 -1.89 -31.59 12.22
C ARG A 779 -2.85 -30.40 12.26
N THR A 780 -2.54 -29.36 11.48
CA THR A 780 -3.45 -28.22 11.19
C THR A 780 -3.85 -28.14 9.72
N GLU A 781 -3.34 -29.03 8.86
CA GLU A 781 -3.68 -29.01 7.43
C GLU A 781 -4.97 -29.77 7.14
N VAL A 782 -5.92 -29.08 6.50
CA VAL A 782 -7.05 -29.70 5.78
C VAL A 782 -6.46 -30.66 4.72
N PRO A 783 -6.97 -31.89 4.57
CA PRO A 783 -6.42 -32.86 3.62
C PRO A 783 -6.34 -32.29 2.20
N ARG A 784 -5.15 -32.30 1.60
CA ARG A 784 -5.00 -31.92 0.17
C ARG A 784 -5.85 -32.88 -0.68
N PRO A 785 -6.66 -32.38 -1.64
CA PRO A 785 -7.37 -33.25 -2.56
C PRO A 785 -6.36 -34.08 -3.34
N ARG A 786 -6.60 -35.41 -3.39
CA ARG A 786 -5.77 -36.31 -4.18
C ARG A 786 -5.85 -35.90 -5.65
N PRO A 787 -4.73 -35.82 -6.39
CA PRO A 787 -4.80 -35.63 -7.83
C PRO A 787 -5.63 -36.78 -8.42
N GLY A 788 -6.70 -36.43 -9.11
CA GLY A 788 -7.58 -37.40 -9.77
C GLY A 788 -6.74 -38.24 -10.73
N GLY A 789 -6.73 -39.56 -10.50
CA GLY A 789 -6.20 -40.50 -11.47
C GLY A 789 -7.01 -40.38 -12.75
N SER A 790 -6.30 -40.18 -13.86
CA SER A 790 -6.83 -40.35 -15.21
C SER A 790 -7.50 -41.73 -15.33
N GLY A 791 -8.80 -41.72 -15.59
CA GLY A 791 -9.57 -42.84 -16.10
C GLY A 791 -10.33 -42.38 -17.34
#